data_AF-A0A3M1K8R9-F1
#
_entry.id   AF-A0A3M1K8R9-F1
#
_cell.length_a   1.000
_cell.length_b   1.000
_cell.length_c   1.000
_cell.angle_alpha   90.00
_cell.angle_beta   90.00
_cell.angle_gamma   90.00
#
_symmetry.space_group_name_H-M   'P 1'
#
loop_
_entity.id
_entity.type
_entity.pdbx_description
1 polymer ?
#
loop_
_entity_poly.entity_id
_entity_poly.type
_entity_poly.pdbx_seq_one_letter_code
_entity_poly.pdbx_strand_id
1 'polypeptide(L)'
;MNTRITALLGPTNTGKTHHAVERMLGHPTGMMGFPLRLLAREVHDRIVAARGAASVALVTGEERIIPARPRYWIATVESMPLAVPVDFLAIDEVQLAADRQRGHVFTDRILRARGLRETMLLGSDVIAPLLRRLVPGIAIRSRPRLSKLRHVPPAKLHRLPRRSAIIAFSAEEVYALGELVRRARGGAAIVMGALSPRTRNAQVAMFQNGDVDFIVATDAIGMGLNMDVDHVAFASLHKFDGERERALSAAELAQIAGRAGRHMNDGSFSTVAGAAPPLPVSIVSRIEEHRFAPLKALSWRNTDLDFHSPGRLLASLEAPSPRPELVRMGAGLDLSCLKALLKDETVQTRLGTPERLRRLWEVCQLPDFRKQLPVHHAMLVRRIFLALTGRTERIDEDWLAGEVSRLDNPQGDIDTLARRIAGIRVWTYVSHRPDWVERAEHWTAVTRRIEDRLSDALHTRLQQRFVDRRTSVLVRRLRQKGVLPVSLEENDSVIVDGVAIGRLEGFRFLPDAAREGEERKLLEKAGAAALKGEIARRVKVFVNVGWRNLTLDLSAGLDRPRISWQQSPLVEIERGDDPMRPRVRLVSGLMLDDAQTREMEQRAQTWLDERIADKLAPLLALRRAREQAEAGEASPVDDGERLSPAARGLAFRLEEAFGVLVRRDVDELLRGLDQDDRRPLRRLKVRFGATAVYLPELLKPHAMELKAMLWALARGGAGGAQLPGPGLVWIRHDAATPDGFLEMLGYLPIGGQEAIRIDMLERLADTVRPYGMNGAWFQVTPEEMGLVGCSGESFVRAMRLLGYRREEVPPLPPVAGTAGQKQESDSAATETGESREEAPAPRIWFCWQGGKPARRSPSRRRASPGGRPEKGKARRKGKLVPERTPRKAGSGARRPESTGGPGRASRPPDPDSPFAKLAALKEALERKGRDA
;
A
#
# COMPACT_ATOMS: atom_id res chain seq x y z
N MET A 1 5.77 -50.00 52.87
CA MET A 1 6.55 -48.76 52.72
C MET A 1 5.60 -47.63 52.35
N ASN A 2 5.46 -46.59 53.17
CA ASN A 2 4.48 -45.54 52.95
C ASN A 2 5.06 -44.51 51.95
N THR A 3 4.74 -44.68 50.67
CA THR A 3 5.22 -43.78 49.61
C THR A 3 4.57 -42.40 49.76
N ARG A 4 5.38 -41.34 49.74
CA ARG A 4 4.86 -39.98 49.92
C ARG A 4 4.16 -39.54 48.63
N ILE A 5 2.85 -39.34 48.68
CA ILE A 5 2.06 -38.83 47.55
C ILE A 5 1.74 -37.35 47.78
N THR A 6 2.20 -36.48 46.88
CA THR A 6 1.95 -35.03 46.94
C THR A 6 1.26 -34.57 45.66
N ALA A 7 0.20 -33.77 45.79
CA ALA A 7 -0.40 -33.05 44.67
C ALA A 7 0.05 -31.59 44.71
N LEU A 8 0.76 -31.14 43.69
CA LEU A 8 1.09 -29.73 43.48
C LEU A 8 0.11 -29.14 42.48
N LEU A 9 -0.80 -28.30 42.96
CA LEU A 9 -1.91 -27.76 42.18
C LEU A 9 -1.78 -26.24 42.00
N GLY A 10 -2.36 -25.71 40.93
CA GLY A 10 -2.32 -24.28 40.62
C GLY A 10 -2.70 -23.97 39.17
N PRO A 11 -2.95 -22.71 38.80
CA PRO A 11 -3.17 -22.30 37.41
C PRO A 11 -1.93 -22.52 36.51
N THR A 12 -2.04 -22.21 35.22
CA THR A 12 -0.88 -22.19 34.31
C THR A 12 0.14 -21.12 34.74
N ASN A 13 1.40 -21.25 34.30
CA ASN A 13 2.50 -20.34 34.66
C ASN A 13 2.80 -20.24 36.19
N THR A 14 2.91 -21.38 36.85
CA THR A 14 3.13 -21.52 38.31
C THR A 14 4.45 -22.22 38.69
N GLY A 15 5.25 -22.62 37.69
CA GLY A 15 6.54 -23.31 37.91
C GLY A 15 6.42 -24.76 38.44
N LYS A 16 5.23 -25.38 38.41
CA LYS A 16 5.00 -26.73 38.95
C LYS A 16 5.86 -27.80 38.28
N THR A 17 5.85 -27.83 36.94
CA THR A 17 6.64 -28.79 36.17
C THR A 17 8.14 -28.58 36.38
N HIS A 18 8.59 -27.33 36.51
CA HIS A 18 10.00 -27.03 36.84
C HIS A 18 10.38 -27.64 38.18
N HIS A 19 9.57 -27.39 39.22
CA HIS A 19 9.79 -27.95 40.55
C HIS A 19 9.81 -29.49 40.54
N ALA A 20 8.89 -30.13 39.80
CA ALA A 20 8.86 -31.58 39.69
C ALA A 20 10.12 -32.16 39.02
N VAL A 21 10.65 -31.47 38.01
CA VAL A 21 11.91 -31.87 37.36
C VAL A 21 13.09 -31.72 38.32
N GLU A 22 13.20 -30.60 39.05
CA GLU A 22 14.25 -30.43 40.07
C GLU A 22 14.18 -31.52 41.15
N ARG A 23 12.97 -31.83 41.63
CA ARG A 23 12.74 -32.92 42.58
C ARG A 23 13.19 -34.26 42.02
N MET A 24 12.78 -34.59 40.79
CA MET A 24 13.18 -35.83 40.13
C MET A 24 14.70 -35.95 40.00
N LEU A 25 15.38 -34.87 39.58
CA LEU A 25 16.83 -34.87 39.42
C LEU A 25 17.60 -34.99 40.75
N GLY A 26 16.93 -34.75 41.88
CA GLY A 26 17.44 -35.05 43.22
C GLY A 26 17.32 -36.51 43.63
N HIS A 27 16.61 -37.36 42.86
CA HIS A 27 16.50 -38.80 43.10
C HIS A 27 17.42 -39.60 42.15
N PRO A 28 17.85 -40.82 42.55
CA PRO A 28 18.70 -41.68 41.71
C PRO A 28 18.04 -42.10 40.40
N THR A 29 16.75 -42.40 40.45
CA THR A 29 15.93 -42.80 39.30
C THR A 29 14.60 -42.04 39.29
N GLY A 30 14.05 -41.79 38.12
CA GLY A 30 12.80 -41.03 38.01
C GLY A 30 12.00 -41.28 36.74
N MET A 31 10.69 -41.07 36.83
CA MET A 31 9.77 -41.12 35.69
C MET A 31 8.79 -39.96 35.72
N MET A 32 8.52 -39.36 34.56
CA MET A 32 7.49 -38.33 34.40
C MET A 32 6.59 -38.62 33.21
N GLY A 33 5.28 -38.62 33.46
CA GLY A 33 4.24 -38.73 32.45
C GLY A 33 3.67 -37.37 32.08
N PHE A 34 3.63 -37.06 30.78
CA PHE A 34 3.13 -35.81 30.22
C PHE A 34 1.91 -36.04 29.32
N PRO A 35 0.98 -35.08 29.23
CA PRO A 35 -0.22 -35.25 28.41
C PRO A 35 0.02 -35.13 26.91
N LEU A 36 1.17 -34.58 26.52
CA LEU A 36 1.49 -34.29 25.14
C LEU A 36 2.95 -34.67 24.86
N ARG A 37 3.16 -35.24 23.68
CA ARG A 37 4.49 -35.57 23.15
C ARG A 37 5.44 -34.36 23.13
N LEU A 38 4.93 -33.17 22.80
CA LEU A 38 5.73 -31.95 22.75
C LEU A 38 6.32 -31.58 24.12
N LEU A 39 5.52 -31.69 25.19
CA LEU A 39 5.99 -31.46 26.56
C LEU A 39 6.99 -32.53 27.00
N ALA A 40 6.72 -33.80 26.69
CA ALA A 40 7.64 -34.89 26.97
C ALA A 40 9.00 -34.63 26.28
N ARG A 41 8.98 -34.19 25.01
CA ARG A 41 10.20 -33.87 24.27
C ARG A 41 10.96 -32.69 24.86
N GLU A 42 10.27 -31.60 25.17
CA GLU A 42 10.87 -30.41 25.79
C GLU A 42 11.57 -30.75 27.11
N VAL A 43 10.89 -31.50 27.98
CA VAL A 43 11.45 -31.92 29.26
C VAL A 43 12.60 -32.91 29.10
N HIS A 44 12.48 -33.84 28.14
CA HIS A 44 13.57 -34.74 27.78
C HIS A 44 14.82 -33.97 27.38
N ASP A 45 14.71 -33.04 26.42
CA ASP A 45 15.85 -32.29 25.90
C ASP A 45 16.51 -31.43 27.00
N ARG A 46 15.70 -30.84 27.89
CA ARG A 46 16.19 -30.12 29.08
C ARG A 46 16.97 -31.02 30.04
N ILE A 47 16.49 -32.24 30.30
CA ILE A 47 17.19 -33.16 31.22
C ILE A 47 18.43 -33.76 30.55
N VAL A 48 18.39 -34.02 29.24
CA VAL A 48 19.56 -34.43 28.46
C VAL A 48 20.66 -33.36 28.55
N ALA A 49 20.30 -32.08 28.44
CA ALA A 49 21.26 -30.98 28.62
C ALA A 49 21.88 -30.97 30.04
N ALA A 50 21.14 -31.39 31.07
CA ALA A 50 21.59 -31.38 32.46
C ALA A 50 22.33 -32.67 32.91
N ARG A 51 22.00 -33.84 32.34
CA ARG A 51 22.47 -35.16 32.80
C ARG A 51 23.11 -36.04 31.72
N GLY A 52 23.09 -35.60 30.46
CA GLY A 52 23.62 -36.32 29.30
C GLY A 52 22.63 -37.32 28.70
N ALA A 53 22.71 -37.51 27.37
CA ALA A 53 21.78 -38.34 26.60
C ALA A 53 21.75 -39.82 27.02
N ALA A 54 22.86 -40.35 27.51
CA ALA A 54 22.94 -41.74 27.96
C ALA A 54 22.08 -42.05 29.22
N SER A 55 21.68 -41.03 29.98
CA SER A 55 20.93 -41.18 31.23
C SER A 55 19.41 -41.04 31.07
N VAL A 56 18.90 -40.64 29.91
CA VAL A 56 17.49 -40.20 29.76
C VAL A 56 16.83 -40.96 28.62
N ALA A 57 15.68 -41.57 28.91
CA ALA A 57 14.82 -42.18 27.91
C ALA A 57 13.65 -41.27 27.55
N LEU A 58 13.22 -41.30 26.28
CA LEU A 58 11.97 -40.72 25.79
C LEU A 58 11.07 -41.84 25.26
N VAL A 59 9.86 -41.97 25.81
CA VAL A 59 8.90 -43.00 25.40
C VAL A 59 7.56 -42.37 25.09
N THR A 60 7.20 -42.31 23.82
CA THR A 60 5.92 -41.78 23.34
C THR A 60 5.27 -42.77 22.38
N GLY A 61 4.04 -42.51 21.93
CA GLY A 61 3.34 -43.40 21.00
C GLY A 61 4.04 -43.54 19.65
N GLU A 62 4.74 -42.50 19.19
CA GLU A 62 5.36 -42.45 17.86
C GLU A 62 6.88 -42.26 17.87
N GLU A 63 7.51 -42.22 19.05
CA GLU A 63 8.96 -42.06 19.17
C GLU A 63 9.45 -42.72 20.46
N ARG A 64 10.48 -43.56 20.33
CA ARG A 64 11.11 -44.29 21.42
C ARG A 64 12.63 -44.14 21.34
N ILE A 65 13.21 -43.49 22.34
CA ILE A 65 14.66 -43.33 22.51
C ILE A 65 15.02 -43.92 23.87
N ILE A 66 15.70 -45.06 23.87
CA ILE A 66 16.10 -45.75 25.10
C ILE A 66 17.61 -46.01 25.03
N PRO A 67 18.43 -45.28 25.81
CA PRO A 67 19.86 -45.57 25.92
C PRO A 67 20.10 -46.88 26.66
N ALA A 68 21.33 -47.39 26.68
CA ALA A 68 21.65 -48.67 27.31
C ALA A 68 21.39 -48.72 28.83
N ARG A 69 21.52 -47.58 29.54
CA ARG A 69 21.36 -47.49 31.00
C ARG A 69 20.59 -46.22 31.43
N PRO A 70 19.28 -46.13 31.12
CA PRO A 70 18.48 -44.95 31.43
C PRO A 70 18.20 -44.86 32.94
N ARG A 71 18.42 -43.68 33.53
CA ARG A 71 18.03 -43.36 34.92
C ARG A 71 16.71 -42.60 34.98
N TYR A 72 16.44 -41.77 33.97
CA TYR A 72 15.26 -40.92 33.92
C TYR A 72 14.39 -41.28 32.71
N TRP A 73 13.10 -41.48 32.95
CA TRP A 73 12.13 -41.90 31.95
C TRP A 73 11.12 -40.80 31.70
N ILE A 74 11.17 -40.19 30.52
CA ILE A 74 10.23 -39.15 30.12
C ILE A 74 9.26 -39.76 29.13
N ALA A 75 7.97 -39.71 29.44
CA ALA A 75 6.97 -40.38 28.62
C ALA A 75 5.68 -39.57 28.47
N THR A 76 4.90 -39.89 27.45
CA THR A 76 3.47 -39.58 27.49
C THR A 76 2.77 -40.45 28.54
N VAL A 77 1.71 -39.96 29.19
CA VAL A 77 1.00 -40.70 30.26
C VAL A 77 0.55 -42.09 29.79
N GLU A 78 0.12 -42.20 28.53
CA GLU A 78 -0.24 -43.45 27.87
C GLU A 78 0.92 -44.43 27.75
N SER A 79 2.13 -43.92 27.49
CA SER A 79 3.32 -44.70 27.16
C SER A 79 4.28 -44.87 28.35
N MET A 80 3.86 -44.51 29.56
CA MET A 80 4.65 -44.70 30.78
C MET A 80 5.00 -46.19 30.97
N PRO A 81 6.30 -46.56 31.06
CA PRO A 81 6.71 -47.95 31.22
C PRO A 81 6.58 -48.38 32.69
N LEU A 82 5.35 -48.65 33.14
CA LEU A 82 5.04 -48.95 34.55
C LEU A 82 5.74 -50.18 35.13
N ALA A 83 6.26 -51.07 34.29
CA ALA A 83 7.08 -52.20 34.72
C ALA A 83 8.47 -51.78 35.24
N VAL A 84 8.92 -50.56 34.94
CA VAL A 84 10.20 -50.02 35.41
C VAL A 84 10.01 -49.31 36.74
N PRO A 85 10.54 -49.86 37.86
CA PRO A 85 10.47 -49.20 39.15
C PRO A 85 11.42 -47.99 39.19
N VAL A 86 10.95 -46.88 39.76
CA VAL A 86 11.71 -45.63 39.90
C VAL A 86 11.49 -45.02 41.28
N ASP A 87 12.49 -44.32 41.83
CA ASP A 87 12.38 -43.67 43.13
C ASP A 87 11.36 -42.52 43.13
N PHE A 88 11.35 -41.73 42.05
CA PHE A 88 10.45 -40.59 41.85
C PHE A 88 9.52 -40.82 40.66
N LEU A 89 8.22 -40.62 40.85
CA LEU A 89 7.24 -40.63 39.76
C LEU A 89 6.41 -39.35 39.76
N ALA A 90 6.24 -38.72 38.61
CA ALA A 90 5.27 -37.62 38.47
C ALA A 90 4.34 -37.78 37.27
N ILE A 91 3.13 -37.24 37.41
CA ILE A 91 2.11 -37.17 36.35
C ILE A 91 1.69 -35.72 36.21
N ASP A 92 1.85 -35.15 35.02
CA ASP A 92 1.47 -33.77 34.72
C ASP A 92 0.03 -33.65 34.19
N GLU A 93 -0.58 -32.48 34.39
CA GLU A 93 -1.96 -32.13 34.00
C GLU A 93 -3.02 -33.15 34.44
N VAL A 94 -3.01 -33.57 35.71
CA VAL A 94 -3.91 -34.63 36.23
C VAL A 94 -5.40 -34.31 36.10
N GLN A 95 -5.80 -33.04 35.93
CA GLN A 95 -7.19 -32.67 35.65
C GLN A 95 -7.73 -33.26 34.33
N LEU A 96 -6.84 -33.66 33.40
CA LEU A 96 -7.24 -34.36 32.18
C LEU A 96 -7.84 -35.75 32.43
N ALA A 97 -7.74 -36.26 33.66
CA ALA A 97 -8.50 -37.45 34.06
C ALA A 97 -10.03 -37.29 33.88
N ALA A 98 -10.55 -36.06 33.83
CA ALA A 98 -11.96 -35.81 33.51
C ALA A 98 -12.29 -35.83 31.99
N ASP A 99 -11.30 -35.93 31.11
CA ASP A 99 -11.52 -36.00 29.66
C ASP A 99 -12.25 -37.29 29.27
N ARG A 100 -13.32 -37.17 28.47
CA ARG A 100 -14.21 -38.28 28.12
C ARG A 100 -13.58 -39.33 27.19
N GLN A 101 -12.53 -38.97 26.45
CA GLN A 101 -11.91 -39.80 25.42
C GLN A 101 -10.57 -40.40 25.85
N ARG A 102 -9.78 -39.70 26.66
CA ARG A 102 -8.46 -40.19 27.10
C ARG A 102 -8.23 -40.13 28.60
N GLY A 103 -9.15 -39.54 29.36
CA GLY A 103 -8.99 -39.35 30.80
C GLY A 103 -8.88 -40.63 31.60
N HIS A 104 -9.44 -41.74 31.11
CA HIS A 104 -9.35 -43.05 31.77
C HIS A 104 -7.91 -43.52 32.00
N VAL A 105 -6.98 -43.18 31.10
CA VAL A 105 -5.56 -43.52 31.28
C VAL A 105 -4.96 -42.71 32.43
N PHE A 106 -5.26 -41.41 32.51
CA PHE A 106 -4.81 -40.56 33.61
C PHE A 106 -5.38 -41.04 34.94
N THR A 107 -6.67 -41.37 34.98
CA THR A 107 -7.32 -41.94 36.16
C THR A 107 -6.60 -43.21 36.62
N ASP A 108 -6.29 -44.13 35.70
CA ASP A 108 -5.52 -45.33 36.03
C ASP A 108 -4.14 -44.99 36.60
N ARG A 109 -3.37 -44.10 35.96
CA ARG A 109 -2.03 -43.71 36.44
C ARG A 109 -2.10 -43.03 37.81
N ILE A 110 -3.06 -42.15 38.04
CA ILE A 110 -3.29 -41.50 39.34
C ILE A 110 -3.56 -42.56 40.43
N LEU A 111 -4.40 -43.54 40.13
CA LEU A 111 -4.80 -44.55 41.12
C LEU A 111 -3.71 -45.59 41.39
N ARG A 112 -2.95 -46.01 40.36
CA ARG A 112 -2.08 -47.20 40.45
C ARG A 112 -0.58 -46.94 40.29
N ALA A 113 -0.15 -45.89 39.59
CA ALA A 113 1.29 -45.66 39.36
C ALA A 113 1.95 -45.02 40.60
N ARG A 114 3.06 -45.60 41.08
CA ARG A 114 3.77 -45.12 42.26
C ARG A 114 5.29 -45.16 42.05
N GLY A 115 5.97 -44.11 42.50
CA GLY A 115 7.41 -44.14 42.73
C GLY A 115 7.73 -44.83 44.06
N LEU A 116 8.91 -45.45 44.16
CA LEU A 116 9.36 -46.19 45.35
C LEU A 116 9.52 -45.30 46.59
N ARG A 117 9.84 -44.01 46.40
CA ARG A 117 10.04 -43.04 47.49
C ARG A 117 9.02 -41.90 47.44
N GLU A 118 8.79 -41.34 46.25
CA GLU A 118 7.95 -40.15 46.09
C GLU A 118 7.09 -40.22 44.83
N THR A 119 5.83 -39.83 44.96
CA THR A 119 4.90 -39.67 43.85
C THR A 119 4.33 -38.25 43.84
N MET A 120 4.38 -37.57 42.70
CA MET A 120 3.93 -36.19 42.54
C MET A 120 2.86 -36.06 41.45
N LEU A 121 1.69 -35.53 41.82
CA LEU A 121 0.62 -35.22 40.87
C LEU A 121 0.60 -33.71 40.60
N LEU A 122 0.69 -33.30 39.34
CA LEU A 122 0.71 -31.89 38.96
C LEU A 122 -0.56 -31.54 38.18
N GLY A 123 -1.19 -30.41 38.48
CA GLY A 123 -2.37 -29.99 37.72
C GLY A 123 -3.06 -28.74 38.26
N SER A 124 -4.33 -28.59 37.92
CA SER A 124 -5.19 -27.49 38.37
C SER A 124 -5.89 -27.78 39.70
N ASP A 125 -6.16 -26.75 40.51
CA ASP A 125 -6.83 -26.89 41.82
C ASP A 125 -8.23 -27.50 41.72
N VAL A 126 -8.87 -27.46 40.55
CA VAL A 126 -10.22 -28.00 40.32
C VAL A 126 -10.33 -29.51 40.62
N ILE A 127 -9.24 -30.26 40.54
CA ILE A 127 -9.22 -31.71 40.82
C ILE A 127 -9.02 -32.02 42.31
N ALA A 128 -8.63 -31.04 43.14
CA ALA A 128 -8.26 -31.26 44.52
C ALA A 128 -9.30 -32.06 45.33
N PRO A 129 -10.63 -31.79 45.24
CA PRO A 129 -11.61 -32.54 45.99
C PRO A 129 -11.67 -34.03 45.61
N LEU A 130 -11.51 -34.35 44.31
CA LEU A 130 -11.51 -35.73 43.83
C LEU A 130 -10.23 -36.45 44.25
N LEU A 131 -9.07 -35.79 44.20
CA LEU A 131 -7.82 -36.41 44.67
C LEU A 131 -7.88 -36.77 46.16
N ARG A 132 -8.45 -35.91 47.01
CA ARG A 132 -8.61 -36.22 48.45
C ARG A 132 -9.46 -37.46 48.71
N ARG A 133 -10.50 -37.67 47.90
CA ARG A 133 -11.40 -38.83 48.03
C ARG A 133 -10.82 -40.10 47.42
N LEU A 134 -10.12 -39.96 46.29
CA LEU A 134 -9.63 -41.11 45.52
C LEU A 134 -8.28 -41.64 46.02
N VAL A 135 -7.41 -40.77 46.54
CA VAL A 135 -6.04 -41.11 46.96
C VAL A 135 -5.86 -40.81 48.46
N PRO A 136 -6.01 -41.83 49.34
CA PRO A 136 -5.86 -41.65 50.77
C PRO A 136 -4.48 -41.09 51.15
N GLY A 137 -4.43 -40.14 52.08
CA GLY A 137 -3.18 -39.58 52.61
C GLY A 137 -2.45 -38.61 51.68
N ILE A 138 -3.05 -38.19 50.56
CA ILE A 138 -2.40 -37.25 49.63
C ILE A 138 -2.21 -35.85 50.25
N ALA A 139 -0.97 -35.35 50.21
CA ALA A 139 -0.66 -33.99 50.62
C ALA A 139 -0.90 -33.01 49.45
N ILE A 140 -1.87 -32.10 49.56
CA ILE A 140 -2.16 -31.11 48.51
C ILE A 140 -1.49 -29.77 48.84
N ARG A 141 -0.73 -29.23 47.89
CA ARG A 141 -0.08 -27.91 47.97
C ARG A 141 -0.50 -27.07 46.77
N SER A 142 -1.04 -25.88 47.00
CA SER A 142 -1.42 -24.95 45.93
C SER A 142 -0.30 -23.94 45.66
N ARG A 143 -0.15 -23.49 44.42
CA ARG A 143 0.81 -22.44 44.00
C ARG A 143 0.10 -21.33 43.23
N PRO A 144 0.26 -20.05 43.63
CA PRO A 144 -0.30 -18.93 42.89
C PRO A 144 0.44 -18.69 41.57
N ARG A 145 -0.26 -18.09 40.60
CA ARG A 145 0.32 -17.68 39.30
C ARG A 145 1.42 -16.63 39.52
N LEU A 146 2.49 -16.70 38.72
CA LEU A 146 3.63 -15.78 38.83
C LEU A 146 3.38 -14.38 38.23
N SER A 147 2.45 -14.25 37.29
CA SER A 147 2.12 -12.98 36.59
C SER A 147 0.63 -12.68 36.64
N LYS A 148 0.25 -11.42 36.39
CA LYS A 148 -1.16 -11.01 36.29
C LYS A 148 -1.67 -11.24 34.87
N LEU A 149 -2.92 -11.70 34.77
CA LEU A 149 -3.65 -11.81 33.52
C LEU A 149 -4.81 -10.83 33.57
N ARG A 150 -4.87 -9.87 32.63
CA ARG A 150 -5.89 -8.82 32.64
C ARG A 150 -6.79 -8.88 31.41
N HIS A 151 -8.08 -8.72 31.61
CA HIS A 151 -9.02 -8.55 30.52
C HIS A 151 -8.92 -7.14 29.94
N VAL A 152 -8.93 -7.03 28.62
CA VAL A 152 -8.97 -5.76 27.90
C VAL A 152 -10.20 -5.70 26.98
N PRO A 153 -10.69 -4.50 26.62
CA PRO A 153 -11.86 -4.38 25.75
C PRO A 153 -11.66 -5.08 24.39
N PRO A 154 -12.75 -5.59 23.77
CA PRO A 154 -12.67 -6.19 22.43
C PRO A 154 -12.07 -5.22 21.41
N ALA A 155 -11.18 -5.73 20.57
CA ALA A 155 -10.52 -4.95 19.52
C ALA A 155 -10.74 -5.59 18.15
N LYS A 156 -10.84 -4.76 17.11
CA LYS A 156 -10.86 -5.24 15.72
C LYS A 156 -9.54 -5.94 15.41
N LEU A 157 -9.55 -6.90 14.50
CA LEU A 157 -8.38 -7.71 14.13
C LEU A 157 -7.12 -6.87 13.82
N HIS A 158 -7.27 -5.78 13.05
CA HIS A 158 -6.18 -4.87 12.68
C HIS A 158 -5.74 -3.92 13.81
N ARG A 159 -6.36 -3.96 15.00
CA ARG A 159 -5.98 -3.19 16.20
C ARG A 159 -5.45 -4.08 17.33
N LEU A 160 -5.45 -5.39 17.14
CA LEU A 160 -4.85 -6.29 18.12
C LEU A 160 -3.37 -5.94 18.30
N PRO A 161 -2.85 -5.98 19.55
CA PRO A 161 -1.45 -5.70 19.82
C PRO A 161 -0.57 -6.74 19.13
N ARG A 162 0.71 -6.42 18.98
CA ARG A 162 1.69 -7.35 18.44
C ARG A 162 1.86 -8.53 19.39
N ARG A 163 2.33 -9.66 18.87
CA ARG A 163 2.49 -10.91 19.63
C ARG A 163 1.18 -11.42 20.24
N SER A 164 0.11 -11.28 19.45
CA SER A 164 -1.22 -11.80 19.78
C SER A 164 -1.43 -13.21 19.24
N ALA A 165 -2.06 -14.06 20.05
CA ALA A 165 -2.64 -15.32 19.63
C ALA A 165 -4.14 -15.17 19.40
N ILE A 166 -4.60 -15.43 18.19
CA ILE A 166 -6.01 -15.37 17.80
C ILE A 166 -6.58 -16.78 17.78
N ILE A 167 -7.62 -17.02 18.56
CA ILE A 167 -8.11 -18.36 18.86
C ILE A 167 -9.46 -18.60 18.18
N ALA A 168 -9.51 -19.66 17.37
CA ALA A 168 -10.71 -20.19 16.73
C ALA A 168 -10.85 -21.70 17.02
N PHE A 169 -11.98 -22.32 16.68
CA PHE A 169 -12.22 -23.72 17.05
C PHE A 169 -12.49 -24.64 15.86
N SER A 170 -12.47 -24.12 14.63
CA SER A 170 -12.47 -24.91 13.40
C SER A 170 -11.25 -24.61 12.52
N ALA A 171 -10.84 -25.59 11.70
CA ALA A 171 -9.74 -25.39 10.76
C ALA A 171 -10.07 -24.33 9.70
N GLU A 172 -11.34 -24.27 9.28
CA GLU A 172 -11.84 -23.27 8.33
C GLU A 172 -11.71 -21.85 8.89
N GLU A 173 -12.15 -21.63 10.14
CA GLU A 173 -12.00 -20.33 10.82
C GLU A 173 -10.53 -19.94 10.98
N VAL A 174 -9.66 -20.90 11.34
CA VAL A 174 -8.22 -20.66 11.47
C VAL A 174 -7.62 -20.20 10.14
N TYR A 175 -7.97 -20.85 9.03
CA TYR A 175 -7.50 -20.43 7.71
C TYR A 175 -8.09 -19.07 7.29
N ALA A 176 -9.37 -18.83 7.53
CA ALA A 176 -10.01 -17.55 7.21
C ALA A 176 -9.37 -16.39 7.99
N LEU A 177 -9.18 -16.55 9.31
CA LEU A 177 -8.49 -15.58 10.15
C LEU A 177 -7.03 -15.43 9.74
N GLY A 178 -6.34 -16.52 9.39
CA GLY A 178 -4.97 -16.49 8.86
C GLY A 178 -4.85 -15.60 7.62
N GLU A 179 -5.76 -15.73 6.65
CA GLU A 179 -5.80 -14.86 5.47
C GLU A 179 -6.09 -13.40 5.84
N LEU A 180 -7.05 -13.16 6.75
CA LEU A 180 -7.39 -11.81 7.18
C LEU A 180 -6.20 -11.13 7.88
N VAL A 181 -5.48 -11.86 8.74
CA VAL A 181 -4.26 -11.37 9.39
C VAL A 181 -3.16 -11.16 8.37
N ARG A 182 -2.97 -12.06 7.40
CA ARG A 182 -2.00 -11.86 6.30
C ARG A 182 -2.26 -10.54 5.57
N ARG A 183 -3.52 -10.28 5.18
CA ARG A 183 -3.91 -9.04 4.48
C ARG A 183 -3.75 -7.79 5.33
N ALA A 184 -4.02 -7.87 6.64
CA ALA A 184 -4.01 -6.70 7.52
C ALA A 184 -2.68 -6.42 8.22
N ARG A 185 -1.81 -7.43 8.37
CA ARG A 185 -0.62 -7.42 9.25
C ARG A 185 0.62 -8.10 8.63
N GLY A 186 0.58 -8.50 7.36
CA GLY A 186 1.72 -9.07 6.63
C GLY A 186 1.97 -10.57 6.85
N GLY A 187 1.38 -11.20 7.88
CA GLY A 187 1.43 -12.65 8.01
C GLY A 187 1.04 -13.18 9.38
N ALA A 188 0.73 -14.48 9.42
CA ALA A 188 0.43 -15.20 10.65
C ALA A 188 1.01 -16.63 10.63
N ALA A 189 1.47 -17.08 11.80
CA ALA A 189 1.73 -18.50 12.02
C ALA A 189 0.41 -19.24 12.25
N ILE A 190 0.30 -20.45 11.72
CA ILE A 190 -0.91 -21.28 11.87
C ILE A 190 -0.61 -22.47 12.78
N VAL A 191 -1.39 -22.64 13.86
CA VAL A 191 -1.23 -23.74 14.81
C VAL A 191 -2.55 -24.44 15.10
N MET A 192 -2.68 -25.68 14.66
CA MET A 192 -3.88 -26.49 14.91
C MET A 192 -3.51 -27.88 15.42
N GLY A 193 -4.43 -28.53 16.13
CA GLY A 193 -4.22 -29.87 16.68
C GLY A 193 -3.89 -30.93 15.63
N ALA A 194 -4.39 -30.78 14.40
CA ALA A 194 -4.15 -31.73 13.30
C ALA A 194 -2.74 -31.63 12.71
N LEU A 195 -2.00 -30.53 12.93
CA LEU A 195 -0.65 -30.37 12.42
C LEU A 195 0.31 -31.33 13.12
N SER A 196 1.30 -31.85 12.39
CA SER A 196 2.36 -32.66 12.97
C SER A 196 3.19 -31.85 13.97
N PRO A 197 3.81 -32.48 14.99
CA PRO A 197 4.73 -31.83 15.91
C PRO A 197 5.79 -30.99 15.19
N ARG A 198 6.35 -31.52 14.09
CA ARG A 198 7.36 -30.84 13.29
C ARG A 198 6.82 -29.57 12.65
N THR A 199 5.69 -29.64 11.92
CA THR A 199 5.08 -28.45 11.32
C THR A 199 4.66 -27.43 12.39
N ARG A 200 4.10 -27.90 13.51
CA ARG A 200 3.68 -27.06 14.62
C ARG A 200 4.86 -26.31 15.25
N ASN A 201 5.96 -27.00 15.53
CA ASN A 201 7.18 -26.38 16.06
C ASN A 201 7.79 -25.39 15.08
N ALA A 202 7.79 -25.68 13.78
CA ALA A 202 8.28 -24.77 12.76
C ALA A 202 7.42 -23.49 12.66
N GLN A 203 6.09 -23.60 12.80
CA GLN A 203 5.17 -22.45 12.86
C GLN A 203 5.36 -21.62 14.13
N VAL A 204 5.55 -22.27 15.28
CA VAL A 204 5.86 -21.58 16.54
C VAL A 204 7.23 -20.90 16.49
N ALA A 205 8.24 -21.56 15.94
CA ALA A 205 9.58 -20.99 15.78
C ALA A 205 9.54 -19.72 14.91
N MET A 206 8.76 -19.73 13.82
CA MET A 206 8.55 -18.55 12.97
C MET A 206 7.96 -17.37 13.76
N PHE A 207 6.99 -17.64 14.63
CA PHE A 207 6.41 -16.63 15.51
C PHE A 207 7.40 -16.15 16.60
N GLN A 208 8.15 -17.06 17.24
CA GLN A 208 9.15 -16.71 18.26
C GLN A 208 10.33 -15.90 17.68
N ASN A 209 10.77 -16.25 16.48
CA ASN A 209 11.85 -15.55 15.78
C ASN A 209 11.42 -14.15 15.29
N GLY A 210 10.14 -13.82 15.39
CA GLY A 210 9.58 -12.55 14.92
C GLY A 210 9.44 -12.47 13.40
N ASP A 211 9.46 -13.61 12.69
CA ASP A 211 9.15 -13.65 11.26
C ASP A 211 7.66 -13.29 11.02
N VAL A 212 6.81 -13.54 12.03
CA VAL A 212 5.41 -13.08 12.10
C VAL A 212 5.06 -12.64 13.53
N ASP A 213 4.24 -11.60 13.66
CA ASP A 213 3.81 -11.07 14.97
C ASP A 213 2.52 -11.68 15.50
N PHE A 214 1.85 -12.50 14.71
CA PHE A 214 0.54 -13.05 15.02
C PHE A 214 0.56 -14.55 14.83
N ILE A 215 -0.16 -15.25 15.70
CA ILE A 215 -0.41 -16.68 15.58
C ILE A 215 -1.92 -16.90 15.59
N VAL A 216 -2.44 -17.60 14.60
CA VAL A 216 -3.84 -18.04 14.56
C VAL A 216 -3.87 -19.52 14.92
N ALA A 217 -4.63 -19.86 15.95
CA ALA A 217 -4.57 -21.21 16.51
C ALA A 217 -5.92 -21.76 16.98
N THR A 218 -5.98 -23.08 17.11
CA THR A 218 -7.04 -23.75 17.89
C THR A 218 -6.67 -23.86 19.37
N ASP A 219 -7.57 -24.43 20.16
CA ASP A 219 -7.35 -24.85 21.56
C ASP A 219 -6.09 -25.70 21.79
N ALA A 220 -5.50 -26.27 20.74
CA ALA A 220 -4.21 -26.95 20.76
C ALA A 220 -3.06 -26.08 21.31
N ILE A 221 -3.18 -24.74 21.26
CA ILE A 221 -2.23 -23.82 21.90
C ILE A 221 -2.31 -23.84 23.44
N GLY A 222 -3.48 -24.21 23.97
CA GLY A 222 -3.79 -24.25 25.39
C GLY A 222 -2.95 -25.28 26.14
N MET A 223 -2.23 -26.15 25.44
CA MET A 223 -1.40 -27.20 26.02
C MET A 223 -0.13 -27.46 25.20
N GLY A 224 1.04 -27.38 25.83
CA GLY A 224 2.25 -28.02 25.31
C GLY A 224 3.00 -27.36 24.15
N LEU A 225 2.92 -26.04 24.03
CA LEU A 225 3.82 -25.26 23.17
C LEU A 225 4.54 -24.19 23.99
N ASN A 226 5.86 -24.14 23.83
CA ASN A 226 6.67 -23.08 24.40
C ASN A 226 6.63 -21.84 23.51
N MET A 227 5.69 -20.93 23.75
CA MET A 227 5.60 -19.68 23.01
C MET A 227 5.34 -18.49 23.91
N ASP A 228 6.13 -17.45 23.74
CA ASP A 228 5.86 -16.17 24.35
C ASP A 228 4.71 -15.53 23.58
N VAL A 229 3.59 -15.28 24.24
CA VAL A 229 2.42 -14.55 23.73
C VAL A 229 2.06 -13.49 24.76
N ASP A 230 1.80 -12.27 24.31
CA ASP A 230 1.53 -11.13 25.20
C ASP A 230 0.01 -10.90 25.35
N HIS A 231 -0.74 -11.29 24.32
CA HIS A 231 -2.19 -11.13 24.25
C HIS A 231 -2.88 -12.34 23.62
N VAL A 232 -4.01 -12.77 24.19
CA VAL A 232 -4.87 -13.82 23.61
C VAL A 232 -6.22 -13.22 23.23
N ALA A 233 -6.59 -13.35 21.96
CA ALA A 233 -7.84 -12.85 21.42
C ALA A 233 -8.74 -14.01 20.96
N PHE A 234 -9.92 -14.16 21.56
CA PHE A 234 -10.89 -15.18 21.16
C PHE A 234 -11.72 -14.69 19.96
N ALA A 235 -11.63 -15.39 18.83
CA ALA A 235 -12.46 -15.12 17.65
C ALA A 235 -13.81 -15.87 17.71
N SER A 236 -13.89 -16.95 18.48
CA SER A 236 -15.14 -17.63 18.83
C SER A 236 -15.14 -18.00 20.33
N LEU A 237 -16.32 -18.17 20.91
CA LEU A 237 -16.51 -18.64 22.29
C LEU A 237 -17.20 -20.01 22.35
N HIS A 238 -17.42 -20.62 21.18
CA HIS A 238 -18.09 -21.91 21.02
C HIS A 238 -17.13 -22.91 20.38
N LYS A 239 -17.29 -24.18 20.72
CA LYS A 239 -16.57 -25.28 20.08
C LYS A 239 -17.46 -26.48 19.87
N PHE A 240 -17.11 -27.29 18.87
CA PHE A 240 -17.68 -28.61 18.67
C PHE A 240 -16.96 -29.63 19.56
N ASP A 241 -17.70 -30.32 20.44
CA ASP A 241 -17.13 -31.33 21.37
C ASP A 241 -17.20 -32.77 20.84
N GLY A 242 -17.55 -32.94 19.56
CA GLY A 242 -17.76 -34.24 18.92
C GLY A 242 -19.24 -34.59 18.74
N GLU A 243 -20.13 -34.01 19.55
CA GLU A 243 -21.57 -34.24 19.49
C GLU A 243 -22.34 -32.98 19.10
N ARG A 244 -22.00 -31.84 19.73
CA ARG A 244 -22.69 -30.58 19.48
C ARG A 244 -21.77 -29.38 19.62
N GLU A 245 -22.19 -28.28 19.03
CA GLU A 245 -21.58 -26.99 19.30
C GLU A 245 -22.04 -26.48 20.68
N ARG A 246 -21.07 -26.10 21.52
CA ARG A 246 -21.34 -25.58 22.87
C ARG A 246 -20.40 -24.44 23.24
N ALA A 247 -20.82 -23.59 24.18
CA ALA A 247 -19.96 -22.57 24.76
C ALA A 247 -18.78 -23.20 25.51
N LEU A 248 -17.65 -22.49 25.51
CA LEU A 248 -16.49 -22.82 26.31
C LEU A 248 -16.75 -22.57 27.79
N SER A 249 -16.27 -23.48 28.64
CA SER A 249 -16.27 -23.25 30.08
C SER A 249 -15.22 -22.21 30.49
N ALA A 250 -15.43 -21.56 31.63
CA ALA A 250 -14.45 -20.60 32.18
C ALA A 250 -13.06 -21.23 32.36
N ALA A 251 -12.97 -22.52 32.70
CA ALA A 251 -11.71 -23.23 32.82
C ALA A 251 -10.99 -23.44 31.48
N GLU A 252 -11.74 -23.76 30.41
CA GLU A 252 -11.18 -23.87 29.05
C GLU A 252 -10.69 -22.51 28.54
N LEU A 253 -11.46 -21.44 28.75
CA LEU A 253 -11.04 -20.07 28.43
C LEU A 253 -9.79 -19.67 29.21
N ALA A 254 -9.74 -19.96 30.52
CA ALA A 254 -8.58 -19.65 31.35
C ALA A 254 -7.32 -20.42 30.95
N GLN A 255 -7.46 -21.67 30.52
CA GLN A 255 -6.33 -22.48 30.04
C GLN A 255 -5.68 -21.85 28.78
N ILE A 256 -6.51 -21.32 27.88
CA ILE A 256 -6.05 -20.67 26.64
C ILE A 256 -5.55 -19.25 26.93
N ALA A 257 -6.34 -18.43 27.63
CA ALA A 257 -5.96 -17.06 28.02
C ALA A 257 -4.71 -17.05 28.90
N GLY A 258 -4.52 -18.08 29.73
CA GLY A 258 -3.34 -18.28 30.56
C GLY A 258 -2.05 -18.55 29.78
N ARG A 259 -2.09 -18.61 28.45
CA ARG A 259 -0.90 -18.59 27.58
C ARG A 259 -0.37 -17.17 27.38
N ALA A 260 -1.19 -16.14 27.58
CA ALA A 260 -0.75 -14.75 27.59
C ALA A 260 0.03 -14.44 28.88
N GLY A 261 1.19 -13.83 28.74
CA GLY A 261 2.08 -13.49 29.85
C GLY A 261 2.82 -14.73 30.38
N ARG A 262 4.14 -14.59 30.57
CA ARG A 262 5.03 -15.67 31.00
C ARG A 262 6.08 -15.20 31.97
N HIS A 263 6.47 -16.10 32.88
CA HIS A 263 7.34 -15.74 34.00
C HIS A 263 6.78 -14.53 34.76
N MET A 264 7.52 -13.42 34.77
CA MET A 264 7.17 -12.17 35.43
C MET A 264 6.39 -11.20 34.52
N ASN A 265 6.21 -11.52 33.23
CA ASN A 265 5.51 -10.65 32.30
C ASN A 265 4.00 -10.84 32.42
N ASP A 266 3.29 -9.73 32.62
CA ASP A 266 1.84 -9.67 32.62
C ASP A 266 1.29 -10.02 31.22
N GLY A 267 0.14 -10.68 31.18
CA GLY A 267 -0.56 -11.04 29.96
C GLY A 267 -1.93 -10.36 29.88
N SER A 268 -2.47 -10.27 28.67
CA SER A 268 -3.84 -9.79 28.47
C SER A 268 -4.69 -10.72 27.62
N PHE A 269 -6.01 -10.61 27.75
CA PHE A 269 -6.94 -11.35 26.91
C PHE A 269 -8.20 -10.55 26.57
N SER A 270 -8.79 -10.81 25.41
CA SER A 270 -10.04 -10.19 24.97
C SER A 270 -10.76 -11.07 23.93
N THR A 271 -11.86 -10.57 23.39
CA THR A 271 -12.46 -11.11 22.16
C THR A 271 -12.12 -10.27 20.94
N VAL A 272 -12.21 -10.86 19.76
CA VAL A 272 -12.06 -10.14 18.49
C VAL A 272 -13.37 -9.46 18.14
N ALA A 273 -13.37 -8.13 18.08
CA ALA A 273 -14.57 -7.34 17.80
C ALA A 273 -15.15 -7.67 16.41
N GLY A 274 -16.43 -8.02 16.36
CA GLY A 274 -17.15 -8.43 15.16
C GLY A 274 -17.10 -9.92 14.86
N ALA A 275 -16.20 -10.69 15.50
CA ALA A 275 -16.15 -12.15 15.37
C ALA A 275 -16.80 -12.85 16.58
N ALA A 276 -16.54 -12.37 17.80
CA ALA A 276 -17.13 -12.88 19.03
C ALA A 276 -17.73 -11.74 19.87
N PRO A 277 -18.81 -12.01 20.65
CA PRO A 277 -19.35 -11.03 21.58
C PRO A 277 -18.35 -10.76 22.73
N PRO A 278 -18.49 -9.64 23.46
CA PRO A 278 -17.71 -9.39 24.67
C PRO A 278 -17.89 -10.52 25.70
N LEU A 279 -16.84 -10.83 26.47
CA LEU A 279 -16.93 -11.80 27.56
C LEU A 279 -17.82 -11.25 28.69
N PRO A 280 -18.72 -12.07 29.27
CA PRO A 280 -19.47 -11.68 30.45
C PRO A 280 -18.54 -11.37 31.63
N VAL A 281 -18.86 -10.32 32.41
CA VAL A 281 -18.06 -9.90 33.58
C VAL A 281 -17.82 -11.05 34.55
N SER A 282 -18.82 -11.91 34.77
CA SER A 282 -18.69 -13.09 35.64
C SER A 282 -17.67 -14.11 35.16
N ILE A 283 -17.48 -14.26 33.84
CA ILE A 283 -16.45 -15.12 33.25
C ILE A 283 -15.08 -14.45 33.37
N VAL A 284 -15.00 -13.15 33.11
CA VAL A 284 -13.76 -12.36 33.26
C VAL A 284 -13.22 -12.48 34.68
N SER A 285 -14.03 -12.20 35.71
CA SER A 285 -13.60 -12.30 37.11
C SER A 285 -13.12 -13.72 37.47
N ARG A 286 -13.79 -14.77 36.96
CA ARG A 286 -13.36 -16.16 37.18
C ARG A 286 -11.99 -16.47 36.55
N ILE A 287 -11.70 -15.91 35.38
CA ILE A 287 -10.40 -16.09 34.70
C ILE A 287 -9.29 -15.32 35.43
N GLU A 288 -9.53 -14.07 35.82
CA GLU A 288 -8.55 -13.22 36.50
C GLU A 288 -8.24 -13.70 37.93
N GLU A 289 -9.25 -14.16 38.66
CA GLU A 289 -9.13 -14.65 40.05
C GLU A 289 -8.81 -16.15 40.15
N HIS A 290 -8.70 -16.86 39.01
CA HIS A 290 -8.51 -18.32 38.93
C HIS A 290 -9.54 -19.14 39.72
N ARG A 291 -10.80 -18.69 39.75
CA ARG A 291 -11.91 -19.36 40.48
C ARG A 291 -12.77 -20.19 39.55
N PHE A 292 -12.60 -21.51 39.61
CA PHE A 292 -13.34 -22.46 38.77
C PHE A 292 -14.08 -23.51 39.60
N ALA A 293 -15.17 -24.03 39.04
CA ALA A 293 -15.93 -25.11 39.67
C ALA A 293 -15.05 -26.38 39.77
N PRO A 294 -15.04 -27.08 40.92
CA PRO A 294 -14.36 -28.35 41.03
C PRO A 294 -14.89 -29.40 40.06
N LEU A 295 -14.01 -30.32 39.67
CA LEU A 295 -14.40 -31.49 38.89
C LEU A 295 -15.34 -32.38 39.71
N LYS A 296 -16.39 -32.87 39.04
CA LYS A 296 -17.42 -33.72 39.67
C LYS A 296 -17.05 -35.20 39.66
N ALA A 297 -16.40 -35.65 38.59
CA ALA A 297 -15.97 -37.03 38.43
C ALA A 297 -14.79 -37.14 37.45
N LEU A 298 -14.10 -38.27 37.49
CA LEU A 298 -13.05 -38.64 36.54
C LEU A 298 -13.55 -39.72 35.57
N SER A 299 -13.07 -39.70 34.34
CA SER A 299 -13.37 -40.74 33.35
C SER A 299 -12.61 -42.00 33.73
N TRP A 300 -13.28 -43.15 33.72
CA TRP A 300 -12.74 -44.42 34.18
C TRP A 300 -13.06 -45.56 33.22
N ARG A 301 -12.15 -46.52 33.12
CA ARG A 301 -12.31 -47.78 32.39
C ARG A 301 -11.71 -48.89 33.24
N ASN A 302 -12.36 -50.04 33.28
CA ASN A 302 -11.80 -51.21 33.93
C ASN A 302 -10.51 -51.65 33.24
N THR A 303 -9.48 -51.98 34.02
CA THR A 303 -8.20 -52.50 33.53
C THR A 303 -8.07 -54.00 33.72
N ASP A 304 -8.90 -54.57 34.60
CA ASP A 304 -8.82 -55.96 35.00
C ASP A 304 -9.70 -56.73 34.00
N LEU A 305 -9.15 -56.92 32.80
CA LEU A 305 -9.85 -57.43 31.61
C LEU A 305 -9.78 -58.95 31.54
N ASP A 306 -10.91 -59.58 31.22
CA ASP A 306 -11.02 -61.03 31.08
C ASP A 306 -10.97 -61.46 29.60
N PHE A 307 -9.90 -62.15 29.21
CA PHE A 307 -9.69 -62.61 27.83
C PHE A 307 -10.11 -64.07 27.58
N HIS A 308 -10.80 -64.75 28.50
CA HIS A 308 -11.20 -66.16 28.31
C HIS A 308 -12.26 -66.33 27.21
N SER A 309 -13.13 -65.36 26.99
CA SER A 309 -14.10 -65.38 25.89
C SER A 309 -14.51 -63.97 25.45
N PRO A 310 -14.99 -63.77 24.21
CA PRO A 310 -15.45 -62.47 23.74
C PRO A 310 -16.51 -61.81 24.63
N GLY A 311 -17.46 -62.61 25.13
CA GLY A 311 -18.51 -62.14 26.03
C GLY A 311 -17.96 -61.66 27.38
N ARG A 312 -16.98 -62.37 27.95
CA ARG A 312 -16.34 -61.98 29.21
C ARG A 312 -15.47 -60.73 29.04
N LEU A 313 -14.78 -60.59 27.91
CA LEU A 313 -14.03 -59.37 27.60
C LEU A 313 -14.96 -58.16 27.53
N LEU A 314 -16.06 -58.26 26.78
CA LEU A 314 -17.07 -57.20 26.71
C LEU A 314 -17.64 -56.86 28.09
N ALA A 315 -18.04 -57.86 28.87
CA ALA A 315 -18.56 -57.66 30.22
C ALA A 315 -17.52 -56.97 31.13
N SER A 316 -16.25 -57.34 31.04
CA SER A 316 -15.17 -56.72 31.84
C SER A 316 -14.89 -55.27 31.42
N LEU A 317 -14.94 -54.95 30.12
CA LEU A 317 -14.78 -53.59 29.59
C LEU A 317 -15.96 -52.68 29.97
N GLU A 318 -17.16 -53.25 30.02
CA GLU A 318 -18.40 -52.54 30.32
C GLU A 318 -18.77 -52.56 31.81
N ALA A 319 -17.89 -53.09 32.66
CA ALA A 319 -18.09 -53.13 34.11
C ALA A 319 -18.48 -51.76 34.67
N PRO A 320 -19.42 -51.69 35.63
CA PRO A 320 -19.79 -50.44 36.27
C PRO A 320 -18.61 -49.87 37.05
N SER A 321 -18.61 -48.55 37.26
CA SER A 321 -17.54 -47.93 38.02
C SER A 321 -17.62 -48.29 39.50
N PRO A 322 -16.49 -48.60 40.17
CA PRO A 322 -16.51 -49.06 41.56
C PRO A 322 -16.76 -47.95 42.58
N ARG A 323 -16.73 -46.67 42.15
CA ARG A 323 -16.88 -45.50 43.02
C ARG A 323 -17.71 -44.41 42.36
N PRO A 324 -18.45 -43.59 43.12
CA PRO A 324 -19.26 -42.50 42.58
C PRO A 324 -18.44 -41.35 41.97
N GLU A 325 -17.19 -41.16 42.40
CA GLU A 325 -16.27 -40.16 41.82
C GLU A 325 -15.76 -40.55 40.42
N LEU A 326 -16.07 -41.76 39.95
CA LEU A 326 -15.59 -42.31 38.71
C LEU A 326 -16.78 -42.55 37.78
N VAL A 327 -16.67 -42.06 36.54
CA VAL A 327 -17.70 -42.24 35.50
C VAL A 327 -17.14 -43.16 34.45
N ARG A 328 -17.87 -44.26 34.18
CA ARG A 328 -17.51 -45.18 33.11
C ARG A 328 -17.45 -44.42 31.80
N MET A 329 -16.33 -44.58 31.10
CA MET A 329 -16.17 -44.07 29.75
C MET A 329 -17.28 -44.62 28.84
N GLY A 330 -17.83 -43.77 27.96
CA GLY A 330 -18.76 -44.22 26.92
C GLY A 330 -18.11 -45.21 25.94
N ALA A 331 -18.89 -45.70 24.98
CA ALA A 331 -18.36 -46.58 23.93
C ALA A 331 -17.35 -45.83 23.04
N GLY A 332 -16.07 -45.88 23.42
CA GLY A 332 -14.97 -45.35 22.62
C GLY A 332 -14.88 -46.01 21.25
N LEU A 333 -14.05 -45.44 20.37
CA LEU A 333 -13.82 -45.99 19.04
C LEU A 333 -13.31 -47.44 19.11
N ASP A 334 -12.41 -47.73 20.05
CA ASP A 334 -11.86 -49.04 20.32
C ASP A 334 -12.93 -50.08 20.69
N LEU A 335 -13.80 -49.77 21.66
CA LEU A 335 -14.89 -50.64 22.09
C LEU A 335 -15.93 -50.82 20.97
N SER A 336 -16.21 -49.77 20.21
CA SER A 336 -17.14 -49.81 19.08
C SER A 336 -16.59 -50.69 17.95
N CYS A 337 -15.30 -50.55 17.62
CA CYS A 337 -14.61 -51.42 16.69
C CYS A 337 -14.60 -52.87 17.17
N LEU A 338 -14.31 -53.12 18.44
CA LEU A 338 -14.36 -54.46 19.02
C LEU A 338 -15.76 -55.08 18.86
N LYS A 339 -16.82 -54.36 19.23
CA LYS A 339 -18.20 -54.85 19.07
C LYS A 339 -18.58 -55.14 17.63
N ALA A 340 -18.11 -54.33 16.67
CA ALA A 340 -18.34 -54.56 15.25
C ALA A 340 -17.59 -55.81 14.75
N LEU A 341 -16.31 -55.94 15.10
CA LEU A 341 -15.46 -57.05 14.67
C LEU A 341 -15.82 -58.38 15.34
N LEU A 342 -16.36 -58.36 16.56
CA LEU A 342 -16.89 -59.56 17.19
C LEU A 342 -18.13 -60.12 16.50
N LYS A 343 -18.80 -59.35 15.62
CA LYS A 343 -19.90 -59.82 14.77
C LYS A 343 -19.45 -60.29 13.38
N ASP A 344 -18.19 -60.06 13.02
CA ASP A 344 -17.65 -60.45 11.71
C ASP A 344 -17.28 -61.94 11.73
N GLU A 345 -17.91 -62.71 10.84
CA GLU A 345 -17.71 -64.16 10.74
C GLU A 345 -16.24 -64.55 10.50
N THR A 346 -15.52 -63.78 9.67
CA THR A 346 -14.11 -64.05 9.39
C THR A 346 -13.24 -63.85 10.63
N VAL A 347 -13.52 -62.79 11.42
CA VAL A 347 -12.83 -62.55 12.69
C VAL A 347 -13.15 -63.66 13.68
N GLN A 348 -14.42 -64.07 13.81
CA GLN A 348 -14.83 -65.15 14.71
C GLN A 348 -14.09 -66.46 14.44
N THR A 349 -13.93 -66.87 13.17
CA THR A 349 -13.20 -68.10 12.82
C THR A 349 -11.73 -68.08 13.27
N ARG A 350 -11.14 -66.90 13.49
CA ARG A 350 -9.77 -66.75 13.99
C ARG A 350 -9.70 -66.72 15.51
N LEU A 351 -10.79 -66.41 16.20
CA LEU A 351 -10.88 -66.35 17.66
C LEU A 351 -10.99 -67.76 18.23
N GLY A 352 -9.86 -68.36 18.62
CA GLY A 352 -9.81 -69.69 19.24
C GLY A 352 -9.01 -69.76 20.55
N THR A 353 -8.26 -68.69 20.89
CA THR A 353 -7.44 -68.64 22.09
C THR A 353 -7.52 -67.27 22.78
N PRO A 354 -7.28 -67.20 24.12
CA PRO A 354 -7.23 -65.93 24.84
C PRO A 354 -6.21 -64.94 24.28
N GLU A 355 -5.09 -65.42 23.73
CA GLU A 355 -4.02 -64.61 23.15
C GLU A 355 -4.50 -63.90 21.88
N ARG A 356 -5.27 -64.59 21.02
CA ARG A 356 -5.85 -63.99 19.82
C ARG A 356 -6.92 -62.96 20.16
N LEU A 357 -7.70 -63.20 21.21
CA LEU A 357 -8.67 -62.22 21.70
C LEU A 357 -7.97 -60.98 22.28
N ARG A 358 -6.88 -61.17 23.03
CA ARG A 358 -6.02 -60.07 23.49
C ARG A 358 -5.45 -59.28 22.31
N ARG A 359 -4.97 -59.98 21.28
CA ARG A 359 -4.46 -59.35 20.06
C ARG A 359 -5.55 -58.57 19.31
N LEU A 360 -6.77 -59.09 19.21
CA LEU A 360 -7.90 -58.34 18.63
C LEU A 360 -8.13 -57.02 19.38
N TRP A 361 -8.15 -57.07 20.72
CA TRP A 361 -8.31 -55.87 21.54
C TRP A 361 -7.18 -54.87 21.34
N GLU A 362 -5.93 -55.33 21.29
CA GLU A 362 -4.77 -54.48 21.01
C GLU A 362 -4.85 -53.80 19.64
N VAL A 363 -5.35 -54.47 18.61
CA VAL A 363 -5.54 -53.87 17.28
C VAL A 363 -6.71 -52.89 17.28
N CYS A 364 -7.79 -53.15 18.03
CA CYS A 364 -8.90 -52.21 18.19
C CYS A 364 -8.48 -50.89 18.87
N GLN A 365 -7.41 -50.90 19.65
CA GLN A 365 -6.83 -49.69 20.26
C GLN A 365 -6.00 -48.84 19.28
N LEU A 366 -5.89 -49.25 18.00
CA LEU A 366 -5.23 -48.47 16.97
C LEU A 366 -5.86 -47.07 16.86
N PRO A 367 -5.09 -45.98 17.03
CA PRO A 367 -5.63 -44.63 16.93
C PRO A 367 -6.09 -44.30 15.50
N ASP A 368 -7.29 -43.71 15.36
CA ASP A 368 -7.75 -43.16 14.10
C ASP A 368 -7.28 -41.71 13.93
N PHE A 369 -6.06 -41.55 13.42
CA PHE A 369 -5.52 -40.24 13.08
C PHE A 369 -6.24 -39.56 11.91
N ARG A 370 -6.95 -40.33 11.06
CA ARG A 370 -7.63 -39.83 9.86
C ARG A 370 -9.04 -39.32 10.17
N LYS A 371 -9.57 -39.61 11.37
CA LYS A 371 -10.94 -39.28 11.79
C LYS A 371 -11.96 -39.75 10.75
N GLN A 372 -11.78 -40.98 10.27
CA GLN A 372 -12.68 -41.58 9.29
C GLN A 372 -14.00 -41.97 9.95
N LEU A 373 -14.99 -42.31 9.12
CA LEU A 373 -16.20 -42.96 9.62
C LEU A 373 -15.80 -44.26 10.33
N PRO A 374 -16.42 -44.59 11.49
CA PRO A 374 -16.04 -45.77 12.29
C PRO A 374 -15.96 -47.08 11.50
N VAL A 375 -16.79 -47.24 10.48
CA VAL A 375 -16.80 -48.42 9.60
C VAL A 375 -15.49 -48.58 8.81
N HIS A 376 -14.94 -47.49 8.28
CA HIS A 376 -13.68 -47.55 7.52
C HIS A 376 -12.49 -47.87 8.43
N HIS A 377 -12.46 -47.31 9.64
CA HIS A 377 -11.44 -47.65 10.63
C HIS A 377 -11.52 -49.12 11.03
N ALA A 378 -12.73 -49.62 11.30
CA ALA A 378 -12.96 -51.03 11.61
C ALA A 378 -12.47 -51.98 10.50
N MET A 379 -12.60 -51.61 9.23
CA MET A 379 -12.07 -52.40 8.11
C MET A 379 -10.54 -52.47 8.09
N LEU A 380 -9.85 -51.38 8.44
CA LEU A 380 -8.39 -51.40 8.57
C LEU A 380 -7.95 -52.28 9.75
N VAL A 381 -8.59 -52.10 10.91
CA VAL A 381 -8.36 -52.92 12.11
C VAL A 381 -8.59 -54.40 11.80
N ARG A 382 -9.66 -54.73 11.07
CA ARG A 382 -9.94 -56.10 10.58
C ARG A 382 -8.80 -56.64 9.73
N ARG A 383 -8.34 -55.89 8.73
CA ARG A 383 -7.24 -56.33 7.84
C ARG A 383 -5.96 -56.59 8.63
N ILE A 384 -5.61 -55.70 9.56
CA ILE A 384 -4.43 -55.88 10.43
C ILE A 384 -4.58 -57.12 11.30
N PHE A 385 -5.73 -57.31 11.95
CA PHE A 385 -5.98 -58.49 12.78
C PHE A 385 -5.87 -59.82 11.99
N LEU A 386 -6.43 -59.86 10.78
CA LEU A 386 -6.35 -61.05 9.92
C LEU A 386 -4.92 -61.34 9.45
N ALA A 387 -4.10 -60.30 9.20
CA ALA A 387 -2.69 -60.47 8.90
C ALA A 387 -1.91 -61.03 10.11
N LEU A 388 -2.14 -60.45 11.30
CA LEU A 388 -1.47 -60.84 12.55
C LEU A 388 -1.91 -62.21 13.10
N THR A 389 -2.99 -62.78 12.57
CA THR A 389 -3.45 -64.15 12.86
C THR A 389 -3.30 -65.07 11.65
N GLY A 390 -2.65 -64.59 10.57
CA GLY A 390 -2.32 -65.32 9.36
C GLY A 390 -1.15 -66.29 9.53
N ARG A 391 -0.63 -66.82 8.42
CA ARG A 391 0.47 -67.80 8.44
C ARG A 391 1.78 -67.25 9.03
N THR A 392 2.07 -65.98 8.74
CA THR A 392 3.31 -65.30 9.17
C THR A 392 3.16 -64.63 10.55
N GLU A 393 1.93 -64.54 11.10
CA GLU A 393 1.60 -63.78 12.32
C GLU A 393 2.18 -62.37 12.36
N ARG A 394 2.40 -61.78 11.18
CA ARG A 394 3.02 -60.48 10.95
C ARG A 394 2.37 -59.82 9.74
N ILE A 395 2.43 -58.51 9.70
CA ILE A 395 2.04 -57.70 8.55
C ILE A 395 3.07 -57.94 7.45
N ASP A 396 2.58 -58.35 6.28
CA ASP A 396 3.37 -58.54 5.08
C ASP A 396 4.09 -57.24 4.66
N GLU A 397 5.38 -57.36 4.34
CA GLU A 397 6.21 -56.19 4.02
C GLU A 397 5.80 -55.53 2.69
N ASP A 398 5.35 -56.30 1.70
CA ASP A 398 4.90 -55.75 0.41
C ASP A 398 3.58 -54.98 0.58
N TRP A 399 2.68 -55.49 1.41
CA TRP A 399 1.47 -54.76 1.79
C TRP A 399 1.81 -53.45 2.50
N LEU A 400 2.71 -53.48 3.49
CA LEU A 400 3.14 -52.27 4.20
C LEU A 400 3.82 -51.27 3.27
N ALA A 401 4.71 -51.75 2.39
CA ALA A 401 5.40 -50.95 1.37
C ALA A 401 4.40 -50.26 0.45
N GLY A 402 3.38 -50.99 -0.03
CA GLY A 402 2.35 -50.45 -0.91
C GLY A 402 1.51 -49.36 -0.25
N GLU A 403 1.15 -49.53 1.03
CA GLU A 403 0.38 -48.53 1.78
C GLU A 403 1.22 -47.27 2.11
N VAL A 404 2.49 -47.46 2.46
CA VAL A 404 3.42 -46.37 2.77
C VAL A 404 3.78 -45.57 1.51
N SER A 405 4.08 -46.24 0.39
CA SER A 405 4.45 -45.62 -0.89
C SER A 405 3.34 -44.73 -1.44
N ARG A 406 2.07 -45.14 -1.33
CA ARG A 406 0.90 -44.31 -1.72
C ARG A 406 0.79 -42.98 -0.97
N LEU A 407 1.31 -42.93 0.25
CA LEU A 407 1.28 -41.72 1.09
C LEU A 407 2.51 -40.84 0.88
N ASP A 408 3.57 -41.38 0.27
CA ASP A 408 4.86 -40.73 0.12
C ASP A 408 4.92 -39.75 -1.07
N ASN A 409 4.04 -38.75 -1.04
CA ASN A 409 3.98 -37.72 -2.06
C ASN A 409 3.87 -36.32 -1.41
N PRO A 410 4.90 -35.47 -1.55
CA PRO A 410 4.89 -34.11 -0.97
C PRO A 410 4.11 -33.08 -1.80
N GLN A 411 3.49 -33.46 -2.92
CA GLN A 411 2.69 -32.56 -3.76
C GLN A 411 1.23 -32.49 -3.33
N GLY A 412 0.62 -31.31 -3.39
CA GLY A 412 -0.78 -31.09 -3.06
C GLY A 412 -1.00 -29.82 -2.26
N ASP A 413 -2.27 -29.57 -1.95
CA ASP A 413 -2.70 -28.51 -1.04
C ASP A 413 -2.53 -28.91 0.43
N ILE A 414 -2.84 -27.97 1.32
CA ILE A 414 -2.68 -28.13 2.78
C ILE A 414 -3.49 -29.32 3.29
N ASP A 415 -4.73 -29.49 2.83
CA ASP A 415 -5.62 -30.54 3.31
C ASP A 415 -5.22 -31.93 2.80
N THR A 416 -4.73 -32.03 1.55
CA THR A 416 -4.15 -33.27 1.01
C THR A 416 -2.93 -33.71 1.82
N LEU A 417 -2.02 -32.78 2.11
CA LEU A 417 -0.82 -33.07 2.90
C LEU A 417 -1.18 -33.45 4.34
N ALA A 418 -2.10 -32.73 4.99
CA ALA A 418 -2.57 -33.07 6.33
C ALA A 418 -3.19 -34.47 6.39
N ARG A 419 -3.99 -34.86 5.39
CA ARG A 419 -4.59 -36.20 5.29
C ARG A 419 -3.54 -37.29 5.08
N ARG A 420 -2.50 -37.05 4.28
CA ARG A 420 -1.38 -37.98 4.10
C ARG A 420 -0.55 -38.13 5.38
N ILE A 421 -0.29 -37.03 6.10
CA ILE A 421 0.37 -37.05 7.41
C ILE A 421 -0.44 -37.86 8.42
N ALA A 422 -1.75 -37.66 8.49
CA ALA A 422 -2.64 -38.49 9.30
C ALA A 422 -2.56 -39.97 8.89
N GLY A 423 -2.45 -40.24 7.59
CA GLY A 423 -2.30 -41.59 7.06
C GLY A 423 -0.99 -42.28 7.43
N ILE A 424 0.14 -41.58 7.30
CA ILE A 424 1.46 -42.15 7.61
C ILE A 424 1.64 -42.37 9.11
N ARG A 425 0.97 -41.59 9.96
CA ARG A 425 0.97 -41.79 11.43
C ARG A 425 0.38 -43.11 11.87
N VAL A 426 -0.68 -43.56 11.21
CA VAL A 426 -1.24 -44.91 11.46
C VAL A 426 -0.17 -45.96 11.23
N TRP A 427 0.54 -45.88 10.10
CA TRP A 427 1.61 -46.82 9.77
C TRP A 427 2.87 -46.63 10.62
N THR A 428 3.15 -45.42 11.07
CA THR A 428 4.22 -45.14 12.03
C THR A 428 3.91 -45.87 13.35
N TYR A 429 2.69 -45.74 13.87
CA TYR A 429 2.27 -46.47 15.08
C TYR A 429 2.36 -47.98 14.90
N VAL A 430 1.89 -48.51 13.76
CA VAL A 430 1.99 -49.94 13.42
C VAL A 430 3.45 -50.39 13.35
N SER A 431 4.35 -49.60 12.74
CA SER A 431 5.78 -49.94 12.60
C SER A 431 6.55 -49.95 13.92
N HIS A 432 6.05 -49.26 14.96
CA HIS A 432 6.64 -49.29 16.30
C HIS A 432 6.33 -50.57 17.09
N ARG A 433 5.48 -51.45 16.55
CA ARG A 433 5.12 -52.73 17.16
C ARG A 433 6.02 -53.84 16.59
N PRO A 434 7.11 -54.23 17.28
CA PRO A 434 8.05 -55.25 16.77
C PRO A 434 7.44 -56.64 16.65
N ASP A 435 6.34 -56.87 17.36
CA ASP A 435 5.52 -58.07 17.28
C ASP A 435 4.52 -58.05 16.11
N TRP A 436 4.38 -56.93 15.38
CA TRP A 436 3.42 -56.80 14.27
C TRP A 436 4.11 -56.76 12.90
N VAL A 437 5.30 -56.16 12.81
CA VAL A 437 5.98 -55.90 11.53
C VAL A 437 7.38 -56.51 11.57
N GLU A 438 7.79 -57.14 10.47
CA GLU A 438 9.17 -57.61 10.29
C GLU A 438 10.12 -56.41 10.07
N ARG A 439 11.34 -56.45 10.62
CA ARG A 439 12.28 -55.30 10.57
C ARG A 439 11.67 -53.97 11.05
N ALA A 440 10.99 -53.98 12.19
CA ALA A 440 10.31 -52.80 12.75
C ALA A 440 11.16 -51.52 12.81
N GLU A 441 12.46 -51.62 13.11
CA GLU A 441 13.38 -50.47 13.11
C GLU A 441 13.52 -49.82 11.73
N HIS A 442 13.60 -50.63 10.67
CA HIS A 442 13.67 -50.15 9.30
C HIS A 442 12.38 -49.39 8.93
N TRP A 443 11.22 -49.99 9.13
CA TRP A 443 9.93 -49.37 8.80
C TRP A 443 9.61 -48.14 9.64
N THR A 444 10.03 -48.13 10.89
CA THR A 444 9.94 -46.94 11.75
C THR A 444 10.76 -45.79 11.18
N ALA A 445 11.99 -46.06 10.72
CA ALA A 445 12.83 -45.05 10.09
C ALA A 445 12.25 -44.54 8.75
N VAL A 446 11.68 -45.44 7.94
CA VAL A 446 11.04 -45.09 6.66
C VAL A 446 9.80 -44.21 6.88
N THR A 447 8.86 -44.65 7.71
CA THR A 447 7.61 -43.90 7.97
C THR A 447 7.88 -42.54 8.60
N ARG A 448 8.85 -42.45 9.52
CA ARG A 448 9.29 -41.17 10.11
C ARG A 448 9.86 -40.21 9.07
N ARG A 449 10.72 -40.70 8.15
CA ARG A 449 11.29 -39.87 7.08
C ARG A 449 10.21 -39.30 6.16
N ILE A 450 9.18 -40.10 5.88
CA ILE A 450 8.03 -39.69 5.08
C ILE A 450 7.20 -38.65 5.84
N GLU A 451 6.89 -38.87 7.12
CA GLU A 451 6.20 -37.89 7.95
C GLU A 451 6.96 -36.55 7.99
N ASP A 452 8.28 -36.58 8.17
CA ASP A 452 9.13 -35.40 8.17
C ASP A 452 9.04 -34.65 6.84
N ARG A 453 9.19 -35.36 5.71
CA ARG A 453 9.11 -34.78 4.36
C ARG A 453 7.74 -34.16 4.07
N LEU A 454 6.66 -34.85 4.42
CA LEU A 454 5.29 -34.33 4.28
C LEU A 454 5.04 -33.12 5.19
N SER A 455 5.59 -33.14 6.41
CA SER A 455 5.48 -32.04 7.38
C SER A 455 6.22 -30.78 6.92
N ASP A 456 7.37 -30.94 6.29
CA ASP A 456 8.15 -29.83 5.72
C ASP A 456 7.46 -29.24 4.49
N ALA A 457 6.86 -30.09 3.64
CA ALA A 457 6.02 -29.65 2.53
C ALA A 457 4.79 -28.88 3.04
N LEU A 458 4.10 -29.39 4.06
CA LEU A 458 2.95 -28.73 4.70
C LEU A 458 3.34 -27.37 5.29
N HIS A 459 4.48 -27.31 6.00
CA HIS A 459 5.00 -26.06 6.54
C HIS A 459 5.25 -25.03 5.44
N THR A 460 5.85 -25.46 4.32
CA THR A 460 6.11 -24.59 3.17
C THR A 460 4.81 -24.08 2.54
N ARG A 461 3.78 -24.92 2.41
CA ARG A 461 2.46 -24.51 1.91
C ARG A 461 1.76 -23.52 2.85
N LEU A 462 1.84 -23.75 4.17
CA LEU A 462 1.32 -22.80 5.16
C LEU A 462 2.05 -21.46 5.09
N GLN A 463 3.38 -21.45 4.96
CA GLN A 463 4.15 -20.21 4.77
C GLN A 463 3.71 -19.46 3.51
N GLN A 464 3.64 -20.15 2.35
CA GLN A 464 3.25 -19.55 1.08
C GLN A 464 1.85 -18.92 1.15
N ARG A 465 0.94 -19.57 1.88
CA ARG A 465 -0.45 -19.12 1.99
C ARG A 465 -0.61 -17.99 3.01
N PHE A 466 -0.01 -18.09 4.19
CA PHE A 466 -0.32 -17.23 5.34
C PHE A 466 0.76 -16.20 5.70
N VAL A 467 1.88 -16.15 4.98
CA VAL A 467 2.97 -15.19 5.22
C VAL A 467 3.31 -14.45 3.93
N ASP A 468 3.28 -13.13 3.98
CA ASP A 468 3.86 -12.31 2.91
C ASP A 468 5.38 -12.25 3.11
N ARG A 469 6.10 -13.13 2.40
CA ARG A 469 7.57 -13.24 2.48
C ARG A 469 8.29 -11.92 2.21
N ARG A 470 7.71 -11.02 1.41
CA ARG A 470 8.34 -9.73 1.06
C ARG A 470 8.29 -8.77 2.24
N THR A 471 7.18 -8.77 2.97
CA THR A 471 6.94 -7.89 4.13
C THR A 471 7.68 -8.38 5.38
N SER A 472 7.71 -9.69 5.64
CA SER A 472 8.40 -10.25 6.81
C SER A 472 9.93 -10.10 6.75
N VAL A 473 10.54 -10.28 5.58
CA VAL A 473 12.00 -10.12 5.39
C VAL A 473 12.42 -8.65 5.51
N LEU A 474 11.63 -7.73 4.97
CA LEU A 474 11.91 -6.29 5.04
C LEU A 474 11.84 -5.79 6.50
N VAL A 475 10.80 -6.16 7.22
CA VAL A 475 10.60 -5.82 8.65
C VAL A 475 11.73 -6.39 9.53
N ARG A 476 12.19 -7.62 9.24
CA ARG A 476 13.31 -8.26 9.95
C ARG A 476 14.63 -7.51 9.75
N ARG A 477 14.97 -7.12 8.51
CA ARG A 477 16.27 -6.46 8.21
C ARG A 477 16.31 -4.99 8.64
N LEU A 478 15.19 -4.27 8.55
CA LEU A 478 15.04 -2.92 9.08
C LEU A 478 15.34 -2.85 10.59
N ARG A 479 15.04 -3.92 11.35
CA ARG A 479 15.30 -3.99 12.79
C ARG A 479 16.73 -4.42 13.16
N GLN A 480 17.38 -5.21 12.32
CA GLN A 480 18.68 -5.80 12.67
C GLN A 480 19.90 -4.92 12.36
N LYS A 481 19.83 -4.00 11.38
CA LYS A 481 21.06 -3.31 10.91
C LYS A 481 21.02 -1.79 10.79
N GLY A 482 19.89 -1.12 11.01
CA GLY A 482 19.81 0.36 11.11
C GLY A 482 20.10 1.15 9.82
N VAL A 483 20.98 0.70 8.93
CA VAL A 483 21.29 1.31 7.64
C VAL A 483 21.57 0.18 6.63
N LEU A 484 20.76 0.12 5.56
CA LEU A 484 21.01 -0.74 4.41
C LEU A 484 21.66 0.11 3.30
N PRO A 485 22.59 -0.44 2.50
CA PRO A 485 23.09 0.24 1.31
C PRO A 485 21.96 0.37 0.29
N VAL A 486 21.79 1.60 -0.22
CA VAL A 486 20.74 1.96 -1.16
C VAL A 486 21.38 2.33 -2.48
N SER A 487 20.92 1.69 -3.55
CA SER A 487 21.32 1.94 -4.93
C SER A 487 20.19 2.66 -5.65
N LEU A 488 20.51 3.75 -6.35
CA LEU A 488 19.59 4.34 -7.31
C LEU A 488 19.85 3.73 -8.69
N GLU A 489 18.80 3.25 -9.34
CA GLU A 489 18.86 2.90 -10.77
C GLU A 489 18.76 4.14 -11.65
N GLU A 490 19.07 3.99 -12.95
CA GLU A 490 19.06 5.07 -13.94
C GLU A 490 17.69 5.76 -14.12
N ASN A 491 16.60 5.13 -13.68
CA ASN A 491 15.23 5.64 -13.75
C ASN A 491 14.75 6.37 -12.47
N ASP A 492 15.67 6.74 -11.59
CA ASP A 492 15.40 7.29 -10.25
C ASP A 492 14.65 6.34 -9.31
N SER A 493 14.60 5.03 -9.62
CA SER A 493 14.09 4.02 -8.71
C SER A 493 15.06 3.84 -7.55
N VAL A 494 14.54 3.95 -6.33
CA VAL A 494 15.30 3.77 -5.11
C VAL A 494 15.22 2.30 -4.73
N ILE A 495 16.34 1.61 -4.84
CA ILE A 495 16.46 0.20 -4.53
C ILE A 495 17.24 0.02 -3.24
N VAL A 496 16.66 -0.74 -2.31
CA VAL A 496 17.35 -1.17 -1.09
C VAL A 496 17.52 -2.67 -1.18
N ASP A 497 18.77 -3.14 -1.29
CA ASP A 497 19.11 -4.57 -1.29
C ASP A 497 18.35 -5.38 -2.37
N GLY A 498 18.26 -4.82 -3.59
CA GLY A 498 17.59 -5.42 -4.75
C GLY A 498 16.07 -5.24 -4.82
N VAL A 499 15.45 -4.52 -3.88
CA VAL A 499 14.00 -4.23 -3.88
C VAL A 499 13.74 -2.73 -4.07
N ALA A 500 12.95 -2.38 -5.10
CA ALA A 500 12.45 -1.02 -5.31
C ALA A 500 11.48 -0.63 -4.18
N ILE A 501 11.80 0.46 -3.46
CA ILE A 501 10.99 0.98 -2.34
C ILE A 501 10.20 2.24 -2.71
N GLY A 502 10.50 2.83 -3.87
CA GLY A 502 9.89 4.07 -4.34
C GLY A 502 10.76 4.73 -5.40
N ARG A 503 10.42 5.94 -5.77
CA ARG A 503 11.14 6.75 -6.77
C ARG A 503 11.56 8.09 -6.19
N LEU A 504 12.72 8.59 -6.59
CA LEU A 504 13.18 9.93 -6.24
C LEU A 504 12.86 10.93 -7.36
N GLU A 505 11.80 11.72 -7.20
CA GLU A 505 11.46 12.80 -8.14
C GLU A 505 12.07 14.12 -7.67
N GLY A 506 13.08 14.62 -8.40
CA GLY A 506 13.84 15.80 -8.00
C GLY A 506 14.52 15.62 -6.63
N PHE A 507 13.96 16.26 -5.60
CA PHE A 507 14.39 16.18 -4.19
C PHE A 507 13.34 15.55 -3.27
N ARG A 508 12.31 14.93 -3.84
CA ARG A 508 11.19 14.32 -3.13
C ARG A 508 11.21 12.81 -3.31
N PHE A 509 11.16 12.08 -2.20
CA PHE A 509 10.96 10.64 -2.24
C PHE A 509 9.46 10.31 -2.35
N LEU A 510 9.09 9.58 -3.39
CA LEU A 510 7.76 9.04 -3.60
C LEU A 510 7.77 7.53 -3.30
N PRO A 511 7.24 7.11 -2.15
CA PRO A 511 7.10 5.69 -1.85
C PRO A 511 6.10 5.02 -2.79
N ASP A 512 6.33 3.75 -3.12
CA ASP A 512 5.47 2.97 -4.01
C ASP A 512 4.03 2.83 -3.44
N ALA A 513 3.02 3.01 -4.29
CA ALA A 513 1.63 3.29 -3.92
C ALA A 513 0.89 2.09 -3.30
N ALA A 514 1.45 0.88 -3.36
CA ALA A 514 0.81 -0.35 -2.90
C ALA A 514 0.78 -0.53 -1.36
N ARG A 515 1.24 0.44 -0.56
CA ARG A 515 1.49 0.27 0.89
C ARG A 515 0.92 1.42 1.71
N GLU A 516 0.01 1.12 2.63
CA GLU A 516 -0.69 2.11 3.48
C GLU A 516 -0.30 1.99 4.97
N GLY A 517 -0.35 3.11 5.71
CA GLY A 517 -0.22 3.12 7.18
C GLY A 517 1.20 3.27 7.75
N GLU A 518 1.51 2.56 8.84
CA GLU A 518 2.80 2.65 9.54
C GLU A 518 3.99 2.16 8.69
N GLU A 519 3.76 1.25 7.75
CA GLU A 519 4.79 0.74 6.84
C GLU A 519 5.32 1.83 5.91
N ARG A 520 4.42 2.69 5.39
CA ARG A 520 4.81 3.87 4.60
C ARG A 520 5.70 4.81 5.40
N LYS A 521 5.35 5.09 6.67
CA LYS A 521 6.16 5.96 7.55
C LYS A 521 7.53 5.38 7.85
N LEU A 522 7.64 4.06 7.95
CA LEU A 522 8.90 3.37 8.21
C LEU A 522 9.81 3.36 6.97
N LEU A 523 9.21 3.17 5.79
CA LEU A 523 9.89 3.28 4.50
C LEU A 523 10.33 4.71 4.20
N GLU A 524 9.50 5.71 4.50
CA GLU A 524 9.85 7.13 4.39
C GLU A 524 11.04 7.47 5.29
N LYS A 525 11.08 6.99 6.54
CA LYS A 525 12.23 7.18 7.44
C LYS A 525 13.49 6.47 6.95
N ALA A 526 13.37 5.24 6.44
CA ALA A 526 14.50 4.47 5.92
C ALA A 526 15.05 5.08 4.62
N GLY A 527 14.16 5.48 3.71
CA GLY A 527 14.50 6.21 2.49
C GLY A 527 15.17 7.54 2.82
N ALA A 528 14.70 8.27 3.84
CA ALA A 528 15.30 9.54 4.25
C ALA A 528 16.73 9.43 4.78
N ALA A 529 17.00 8.41 5.60
CA ALA A 529 18.36 8.16 6.08
C ALA A 529 19.29 7.76 4.94
N ALA A 530 18.80 6.97 4.00
CA ALA A 530 19.55 6.44 2.88
C ALA A 530 19.85 7.46 1.76
N LEU A 531 18.87 8.31 1.43
CA LEU A 531 18.95 9.24 0.30
C LEU A 531 19.70 10.53 0.63
N LYS A 532 20.10 10.74 1.89
CA LYS A 532 20.79 11.96 2.35
C LYS A 532 22.03 12.31 1.53
N GLY A 533 22.84 11.31 1.15
CA GLY A 533 24.03 11.49 0.33
C GLY A 533 23.72 11.92 -1.11
N GLU A 534 22.72 11.28 -1.72
CA GLU A 534 22.29 11.60 -3.09
C GLU A 534 21.61 12.97 -3.16
N ILE A 535 20.77 13.31 -2.18
CA ILE A 535 20.14 14.63 -2.09
C ILE A 535 21.21 15.72 -2.00
N ALA A 536 22.22 15.55 -1.13
CA ALA A 536 23.32 16.50 -1.02
C ALA A 536 24.08 16.68 -2.36
N ARG A 537 24.27 15.59 -3.12
CA ARG A 537 24.86 15.64 -4.47
C ARG A 537 23.99 16.44 -5.44
N ARG A 538 22.68 16.17 -5.51
CA ARG A 538 21.73 16.90 -6.37
C ARG A 538 21.65 18.38 -6.01
N VAL A 539 21.65 18.73 -4.73
CA VAL A 539 21.65 20.13 -4.27
C VAL A 539 22.90 20.84 -4.76
N LYS A 540 24.08 20.21 -4.61
CA LYS A 540 25.33 20.78 -5.12
C LYS A 540 25.30 21.00 -6.63
N VAL A 541 24.75 20.06 -7.41
CA VAL A 541 24.57 20.23 -8.87
C VAL A 541 23.62 21.39 -9.17
N PHE A 542 22.49 21.46 -8.48
CA PHE A 542 21.49 22.51 -8.66
C PHE A 542 22.05 23.90 -8.39
N VAL A 543 22.68 24.09 -7.22
CA VAL A 543 23.22 25.38 -6.77
C VAL A 543 24.31 25.90 -7.70
N ASN A 544 25.18 25.02 -8.19
CA ASN A 544 26.32 25.44 -9.03
C ASN A 544 25.90 25.74 -10.47
N VAL A 545 25.10 24.85 -11.09
CA VAL A 545 24.80 24.92 -12.53
C VAL A 545 23.34 24.62 -12.88
N GLY A 546 22.66 23.78 -12.08
CA GLY A 546 21.34 23.26 -12.44
C GLY A 546 20.20 24.30 -12.40
N TRP A 547 20.32 25.35 -11.60
CA TRP A 547 19.33 26.44 -11.53
C TRP A 547 19.15 27.19 -12.87
N ARG A 548 20.12 27.10 -13.79
CA ARG A 548 20.01 27.70 -15.13
C ARG A 548 19.01 26.97 -16.03
N ASN A 549 18.72 25.70 -15.73
CA ASN A 549 17.81 24.84 -16.48
C ASN A 549 16.42 24.75 -15.83
N LEU A 550 16.03 25.75 -15.06
CA LEU A 550 14.68 25.87 -14.51
C LEU A 550 13.67 26.14 -15.63
N THR A 551 12.46 25.60 -15.48
CA THR A 551 11.35 25.80 -16.41
C THR A 551 10.11 26.27 -15.65
N LEU A 552 9.39 27.22 -16.23
CA LEU A 552 8.09 27.65 -15.72
C LEU A 552 7.01 26.65 -16.15
N ASP A 553 6.22 26.19 -15.19
CA ASP A 553 5.11 25.26 -15.38
C ASP A 553 3.80 25.94 -14.94
N LEU A 554 2.86 26.04 -15.89
CA LEU A 554 1.54 26.64 -15.71
C LEU A 554 0.41 25.59 -15.79
N SER A 555 0.74 24.29 -15.85
CA SER A 555 -0.22 23.20 -16.01
C SER A 555 -1.23 23.09 -14.86
N ALA A 556 -0.83 23.49 -13.65
CA ALA A 556 -1.68 23.52 -12.47
C ALA A 556 -2.63 24.74 -12.42
N GLY A 557 -2.57 25.63 -13.41
CA GLY A 557 -3.32 26.89 -13.49
C GLY A 557 -2.43 28.13 -13.39
N LEU A 558 -2.91 29.24 -13.95
CA LEU A 558 -2.19 30.53 -13.97
C LEU A 558 -2.02 31.16 -12.59
N ASP A 559 -2.90 30.81 -11.65
CA ASP A 559 -2.92 31.27 -10.25
C ASP A 559 -2.16 30.33 -9.29
N ARG A 560 -1.67 29.18 -9.80
CA ARG A 560 -0.79 28.26 -9.07
C ARG A 560 0.44 27.90 -9.90
N PRO A 561 1.23 28.90 -10.33
CA PRO A 561 2.38 28.66 -11.18
C PRO A 561 3.51 27.99 -10.39
N ARG A 562 4.26 27.12 -11.06
CA ARG A 562 5.37 26.36 -10.48
C ARG A 562 6.63 26.54 -11.29
N ILE A 563 7.78 26.41 -10.63
CA ILE A 563 9.07 26.27 -11.31
C ILE A 563 9.57 24.86 -11.07
N SER A 564 9.93 24.18 -12.15
CA SER A 564 10.39 22.80 -12.14
C SER A 564 11.86 22.70 -12.53
N TRP A 565 12.54 21.70 -11.98
CA TRP A 565 13.89 21.30 -12.36
C TRP A 565 13.85 19.85 -12.84
N GLN A 566 14.34 19.57 -14.05
CA GLN A 566 14.27 18.23 -14.67
C GLN A 566 12.84 17.65 -14.66
N GLN A 567 11.84 18.45 -15.04
CA GLN A 567 10.41 18.05 -15.02
C GLN A 567 9.82 17.75 -13.63
N SER A 568 10.58 17.93 -12.54
CA SER A 568 10.09 17.77 -11.17
C SER A 568 9.79 19.14 -10.54
N PRO A 569 8.59 19.35 -9.95
CA PRO A 569 8.25 20.61 -9.28
C PRO A 569 9.21 20.94 -8.13
N LEU A 570 9.74 22.17 -8.13
CA LEU A 570 10.70 22.63 -7.13
C LEU A 570 10.11 23.73 -6.22
N VAL A 571 9.62 24.83 -6.81
CA VAL A 571 8.99 25.93 -6.08
C VAL A 571 7.60 26.23 -6.64
N GLU A 572 6.71 26.69 -5.77
CA GLU A 572 5.47 27.38 -6.13
C GLU A 572 5.74 28.89 -6.14
N ILE A 573 5.11 29.60 -7.08
CA ILE A 573 5.19 31.05 -7.18
C ILE A 573 3.93 31.64 -6.56
N GLU A 574 4.13 32.60 -5.67
CA GLU A 574 3.08 33.26 -4.92
C GLU A 574 3.06 34.77 -5.19
N ARG A 575 1.92 35.38 -4.84
CA ARG A 575 1.77 36.82 -4.88
C ARG A 575 2.74 37.48 -3.89
N GLY A 576 3.58 38.38 -4.41
CA GLY A 576 4.37 39.30 -3.59
C GLY A 576 3.65 40.62 -3.31
N ASP A 577 4.34 41.55 -2.66
CA ASP A 577 3.79 42.88 -2.32
C ASP A 577 3.55 43.75 -3.56
N ASP A 578 4.27 43.46 -4.65
CA ASP A 578 4.19 44.13 -5.94
C ASP A 578 3.79 43.11 -7.01
N PRO A 579 2.81 43.41 -7.88
CA PRO A 579 2.40 42.54 -8.99
C PRO A 579 3.54 42.10 -9.93
N MET A 580 4.64 42.86 -10.00
CA MET A 580 5.82 42.56 -10.82
C MET A 580 6.95 41.86 -10.03
N ARG A 581 6.77 41.65 -8.72
CA ARG A 581 7.75 40.97 -7.84
C ARG A 581 7.09 39.84 -7.08
N PRO A 582 6.74 38.73 -7.76
CA PRO A 582 6.23 37.54 -7.10
C PRO A 582 7.30 36.92 -6.21
N ARG A 583 6.87 36.12 -5.23
CA ARG A 583 7.76 35.40 -4.32
C ARG A 583 7.73 33.90 -4.64
N VAL A 584 8.86 33.23 -4.51
CA VAL A 584 8.91 31.76 -4.61
C VAL A 584 8.88 31.12 -3.23
N ARG A 585 8.32 29.92 -3.15
CA ARG A 585 8.38 29.05 -1.97
C ARG A 585 8.60 27.61 -2.41
N LEU A 586 9.50 26.88 -1.74
CA LEU A 586 9.68 25.45 -2.05
C LEU A 586 8.38 24.64 -1.86
N VAL A 587 8.19 23.65 -2.74
CA VAL A 587 7.08 22.71 -2.59
C VAL A 587 7.24 21.89 -1.30
N SER A 588 6.13 21.46 -0.71
CA SER A 588 6.17 20.66 0.52
C SER A 588 6.74 19.25 0.30
N GLY A 589 7.44 18.73 1.30
CA GLY A 589 7.95 17.34 1.30
C GLY A 589 9.31 17.14 0.61
N LEU A 590 10.04 18.22 0.30
CA LEU A 590 11.45 18.12 -0.11
C LEU A 590 12.34 17.76 1.08
N MET A 591 13.36 16.96 0.83
CA MET A 591 14.22 16.39 1.87
C MET A 591 15.47 17.25 2.10
N LEU A 592 15.26 18.54 2.36
CA LEU A 592 16.31 19.56 2.46
C LEU A 592 16.50 20.02 3.91
N ASP A 593 17.71 20.43 4.26
CA ASP A 593 17.95 21.17 5.51
C ASP A 593 17.66 22.67 5.37
N ASP A 594 17.70 23.40 6.48
CA ASP A 594 17.37 24.84 6.51
C ASP A 594 18.31 25.71 5.65
N ALA A 595 19.60 25.33 5.54
CA ALA A 595 20.58 26.09 4.77
C ALA A 595 20.36 25.85 3.26
N GLN A 596 20.17 24.59 2.87
CA GLN A 596 19.85 24.17 1.51
C GLN A 596 18.54 24.79 1.03
N THR A 597 17.53 24.83 1.90
CA THR A 597 16.22 25.45 1.64
C THR A 597 16.39 26.91 1.24
N ARG A 598 17.09 27.72 2.06
CA ARG A 598 17.31 29.15 1.78
C ARG A 598 18.10 29.37 0.50
N GLU A 599 19.14 28.58 0.28
CA GLU A 599 20.00 28.73 -0.91
C GLU A 599 19.25 28.39 -2.20
N MET A 600 18.45 27.33 -2.20
CA MET A 600 17.64 26.94 -3.36
C MET A 600 16.52 27.95 -3.65
N GLU A 601 15.83 28.45 -2.62
CA GLU A 601 14.84 29.52 -2.77
C GLU A 601 15.46 30.79 -3.35
N GLN A 602 16.63 31.20 -2.85
CA GLN A 602 17.34 32.37 -3.36
C GLN A 602 17.70 32.22 -4.85
N ARG A 603 18.19 31.04 -5.26
CA ARG A 603 18.52 30.76 -6.67
C ARG A 603 17.27 30.77 -7.56
N ALA A 604 16.18 30.15 -7.10
CA ALA A 604 14.92 30.13 -7.83
C ALA A 604 14.29 31.53 -7.95
N GLN A 605 14.36 32.35 -6.89
CA GLN A 605 13.92 33.74 -6.90
C GLN A 605 14.75 34.56 -7.89
N THR A 606 16.08 34.44 -7.84
CA THR A 606 16.99 35.14 -8.76
C THR A 606 16.67 34.79 -10.21
N TRP A 607 16.46 33.50 -10.51
CA TRP A 607 16.08 33.06 -11.85
C TRP A 607 14.73 33.64 -12.31
N LEU A 608 13.74 33.69 -11.42
CA LEU A 608 12.43 34.26 -11.74
C LEU A 608 12.54 35.77 -12.00
N ASP A 609 13.28 36.48 -11.17
CA ASP A 609 13.52 37.91 -11.30
C ASP A 609 14.26 38.24 -12.60
N GLU A 610 15.31 37.49 -12.93
CA GLU A 610 16.06 37.61 -14.19
C GLU A 610 15.17 37.33 -15.41
N ARG A 611 14.31 36.31 -15.34
CA ARG A 611 13.39 35.96 -16.42
C ARG A 611 12.32 37.04 -16.63
N ILE A 612 11.75 37.58 -15.55
CA ILE A 612 10.82 38.72 -15.62
C ILE A 612 11.54 39.94 -16.19
N ALA A 613 12.77 40.21 -15.73
CA ALA A 613 13.57 41.33 -16.19
C ALA A 613 13.87 41.27 -17.70
N ASP A 614 14.23 40.08 -18.20
CA ASP A 614 14.51 39.85 -19.62
C ASP A 614 13.25 39.91 -20.48
N LYS A 615 12.21 39.13 -20.14
CA LYS A 615 11.02 38.97 -21.00
C LYS A 615 10.04 40.13 -20.92
N LEU A 616 10.03 40.89 -19.82
CA LEU A 616 9.20 42.09 -19.65
C LEU A 616 10.05 43.38 -19.66
N ALA A 617 11.28 43.34 -20.21
CA ALA A 617 12.21 44.46 -20.23
C ALA A 617 11.58 45.81 -20.68
N PRO A 618 10.76 45.88 -21.75
CA PRO A 618 10.14 47.14 -22.18
C PRO A 618 9.16 47.73 -21.16
N LEU A 619 8.44 46.86 -20.43
CA LEU A 619 7.51 47.28 -19.38
C LEU A 619 8.27 47.83 -18.17
N LEU A 620 9.35 47.16 -17.77
CA LEU A 620 10.20 47.60 -16.66
C LEU A 620 10.98 48.87 -16.99
N ALA A 621 11.40 49.05 -18.25
CA ALA A 621 11.99 50.30 -18.71
C ALA A 621 10.99 51.47 -18.63
N LEU A 622 9.73 51.24 -19.01
CA LEU A 622 8.65 52.22 -18.87
C LEU A 622 8.40 52.59 -17.40
N ARG A 623 8.35 51.58 -16.52
CA ARG A 623 8.21 51.78 -15.07
C ARG A 623 9.36 52.57 -14.47
N ARG A 624 10.61 52.20 -14.76
CA ARG A 624 11.81 52.92 -14.28
C ARG A 624 11.80 54.38 -14.72
N ALA A 625 11.47 54.65 -15.99
CA ALA A 625 11.39 56.01 -16.51
C ALA A 625 10.28 56.84 -15.81
N ARG A 626 9.17 56.22 -15.42
CA ARG A 626 8.11 56.86 -14.62
C ARG A 626 8.59 57.17 -13.21
N GLU A 627 9.14 56.19 -12.50
CA GLU A 627 9.62 56.33 -11.12
C GLU A 627 10.70 57.41 -11.01
N GLN A 628 11.65 57.46 -11.95
CA GLN A 628 12.69 58.50 -11.99
C GLN A 628 12.13 59.89 -12.28
N ALA A 629 11.15 60.01 -13.18
CA ALA A 629 10.49 61.27 -13.44
C ALA A 629 9.63 61.75 -12.25
N GLU A 630 9.14 60.85 -11.39
CA GLU A 630 8.52 61.17 -10.10
C GLU A 630 9.54 61.61 -9.04
N ALA A 631 10.71 60.96 -8.99
CA ALA A 631 11.82 61.29 -8.08
C ALA A 631 12.60 62.56 -8.49
N GLY A 632 12.33 63.11 -9.68
CA GLY A 632 13.03 64.29 -10.19
C GLY A 632 14.41 64.00 -10.76
N GLU A 633 14.68 62.76 -11.14
CA GLU A 633 15.93 62.27 -11.72
C GLU A 633 15.85 62.23 -13.26
N ALA A 634 17.00 62.23 -13.95
CA ALA A 634 17.07 62.10 -15.40
C ALA A 634 16.96 60.61 -15.82
N SER A 635 16.26 60.35 -16.93
CA SER A 635 16.03 58.98 -17.46
C SER A 635 17.33 58.34 -17.99
N PRO A 636 17.48 56.99 -17.94
CA PRO A 636 18.70 56.27 -18.33
C PRO A 636 18.72 55.96 -19.84
N VAL A 637 17.64 56.27 -20.55
CA VAL A 637 17.53 56.12 -22.00
C VAL A 637 17.89 57.49 -22.59
N ASP A 638 19.18 57.64 -22.91
CA ASP A 638 19.92 58.85 -23.31
C ASP A 638 19.14 59.99 -24.00
N ASP A 639 19.56 61.22 -23.63
CA ASP A 639 19.11 62.60 -23.99
C ASP A 639 18.45 63.41 -22.84
N GLY A 640 18.42 62.92 -21.59
CA GLY A 640 17.99 63.72 -20.43
C GLY A 640 16.53 64.21 -20.42
N GLU A 641 15.72 63.79 -21.38
CA GLU A 641 14.29 64.13 -21.48
C GLU A 641 13.48 63.34 -20.43
N ARG A 642 12.80 64.06 -19.53
CA ARG A 642 11.92 63.50 -18.51
C ARG A 642 10.53 63.25 -19.07
N LEU A 643 9.83 62.22 -18.58
CA LEU A 643 8.42 62.06 -18.89
C LEU A 643 7.61 63.23 -18.31
N SER A 644 6.84 63.90 -19.16
CA SER A 644 5.90 64.94 -18.73
C SER A 644 4.83 64.35 -17.78
N PRO A 645 4.10 65.17 -17.01
CA PRO A 645 2.98 64.68 -16.19
C PRO A 645 1.94 63.88 -16.99
N ALA A 646 1.66 64.28 -18.24
CA ALA A 646 0.72 63.57 -19.11
C ALA A 646 1.29 62.23 -19.60
N ALA A 647 2.56 62.21 -20.01
CA ALA A 647 3.25 60.99 -20.43
C ALA A 647 3.43 59.99 -19.27
N ARG A 648 3.70 60.48 -18.04
CA ARG A 648 3.72 59.66 -16.82
C ARG A 648 2.37 59.03 -16.52
N GLY A 649 1.29 59.79 -16.67
CA GLY A 649 -0.07 59.26 -16.51
C GLY A 649 -0.37 58.12 -17.47
N LEU A 650 0.01 58.26 -18.76
CA LEU A 650 -0.13 57.18 -19.72
C LEU A 650 0.79 55.99 -19.41
N ALA A 651 2.04 56.24 -19.01
CA ALA A 651 2.99 55.21 -18.61
C ALA A 651 2.49 54.39 -17.41
N PHE A 652 1.92 55.05 -16.40
CA PHE A 652 1.30 54.41 -15.24
C PHE A 652 0.13 53.51 -15.67
N ARG A 653 -0.76 53.99 -16.54
CA ARG A 653 -1.88 53.19 -17.07
C ARG A 653 -1.40 51.99 -17.88
N LEU A 654 -0.34 52.16 -18.69
CA LEU A 654 0.28 51.06 -19.42
C LEU A 654 0.89 50.04 -18.45
N GLU A 655 1.55 50.49 -17.39
CA GLU A 655 2.10 49.62 -16.34
C GLU A 655 0.99 48.80 -15.65
N GLU A 656 -0.09 49.45 -15.21
CA GLU A 656 -1.25 48.78 -14.58
C GLU A 656 -1.89 47.73 -15.51
N ALA A 657 -1.89 47.98 -16.82
CA ALA A 657 -2.49 47.11 -17.82
C ALA A 657 -1.50 46.12 -18.46
N PHE A 658 -0.31 45.93 -17.87
CA PHE A 658 0.76 45.07 -18.40
C PHE A 658 1.14 45.36 -19.86
N GLY A 659 1.12 46.65 -20.20
CA GLY A 659 1.63 47.23 -21.44
C GLY A 659 0.66 47.22 -22.62
N VAL A 660 -0.64 47.00 -22.40
CA VAL A 660 -1.68 47.11 -23.44
C VAL A 660 -2.86 47.92 -22.94
N LEU A 661 -3.20 49.00 -23.65
CA LEU A 661 -4.39 49.81 -23.38
C LEU A 661 -5.25 49.88 -24.64
N VAL A 662 -6.53 49.56 -24.51
CA VAL A 662 -7.49 49.78 -25.61
C VAL A 662 -7.71 51.28 -25.76
N ARG A 663 -7.55 51.79 -26.98
CA ARG A 663 -7.57 53.23 -27.27
C ARG A 663 -8.85 53.91 -26.81
N ARG A 664 -10.00 53.24 -26.98
CA ARG A 664 -11.32 53.77 -26.59
C ARG A 664 -11.43 54.11 -25.09
N ASP A 665 -10.65 53.43 -24.25
CA ASP A 665 -10.69 53.60 -22.79
C ASP A 665 -9.72 54.70 -22.32
N VAL A 666 -8.88 55.22 -23.21
CA VAL A 666 -7.86 56.25 -22.92
C VAL A 666 -7.87 57.42 -23.90
N ASP A 667 -8.93 57.58 -24.70
CA ASP A 667 -8.97 58.59 -25.76
C ASP A 667 -8.83 60.03 -25.22
N GLU A 668 -9.40 60.33 -24.05
CA GLU A 668 -9.23 61.63 -23.38
C GLU A 668 -7.78 61.89 -22.96
N LEU A 669 -7.08 60.88 -22.43
CA LEU A 669 -5.65 60.96 -22.10
C LEU A 669 -4.81 61.16 -23.38
N LEU A 670 -5.18 60.50 -24.48
CA LEU A 670 -4.46 60.59 -25.75
C LEU A 670 -4.62 61.92 -26.46
N ARG A 671 -5.78 62.58 -26.35
CA ARG A 671 -6.01 63.93 -26.86
C ARG A 671 -5.18 64.99 -26.13
N GLY A 672 -4.87 64.74 -24.86
CA GLY A 672 -4.04 65.61 -24.02
C GLY A 672 -2.54 65.48 -24.25
N LEU A 673 -2.08 64.54 -25.09
CA LEU A 673 -0.66 64.36 -25.43
C LEU A 673 -0.32 65.11 -26.71
N ASP A 674 0.74 65.91 -26.68
CA ASP A 674 1.30 66.54 -27.88
C ASP A 674 2.37 65.65 -28.56
N GLN A 675 3.20 66.21 -29.44
CA GLN A 675 4.25 65.46 -30.12
C GLN A 675 5.47 65.22 -29.22
N ASP A 676 5.75 66.14 -28.31
CA ASP A 676 6.88 66.10 -27.39
C ASP A 676 6.62 65.10 -26.25
N ASP A 677 5.37 64.94 -25.83
CA ASP A 677 4.94 63.89 -24.90
C ASP A 677 5.04 62.47 -25.49
N ARG A 678 4.76 62.32 -26.79
CA ARG A 678 4.75 61.01 -27.47
C ARG A 678 6.15 60.52 -27.83
N ARG A 679 7.09 61.44 -28.08
CA ARG A 679 8.47 61.12 -28.47
C ARG A 679 9.21 60.21 -27.47
N PRO A 680 9.25 60.49 -26.15
CA PRO A 680 9.94 59.63 -25.18
C PRO A 680 9.24 58.27 -25.02
N LEU A 681 7.90 58.22 -25.09
CA LEU A 681 7.15 56.97 -25.05
C LEU A 681 7.44 56.06 -26.26
N ARG A 682 7.58 56.63 -27.47
CA ARG A 682 7.99 55.87 -28.67
C ARG A 682 9.41 55.31 -28.54
N ARG A 683 10.33 56.05 -27.92
CA ARG A 683 11.70 55.57 -27.61
C ARG A 683 11.68 54.38 -26.66
N LEU A 684 10.79 54.40 -25.67
CA LEU A 684 10.46 53.29 -24.78
C LEU A 684 9.62 52.18 -25.46
N LYS A 685 9.56 52.16 -26.81
CA LYS A 685 8.90 51.16 -27.65
C LYS A 685 7.37 51.13 -27.55
N VAL A 686 6.74 52.16 -26.98
CA VAL A 686 5.27 52.29 -26.98
C VAL A 686 4.79 52.62 -28.39
N ARG A 687 3.86 51.80 -28.91
CA ARG A 687 3.17 52.05 -30.18
C ARG A 687 1.80 52.67 -29.94
N PHE A 688 1.48 53.67 -30.76
CA PHE A 688 0.18 54.33 -30.77
C PHE A 688 -0.59 53.88 -32.01
N GLY A 689 -1.45 52.89 -31.82
CA GLY A 689 -2.30 52.33 -32.87
C GLY A 689 -3.66 53.02 -32.99
N ALA A 690 -4.42 52.61 -34.00
CA ALA A 690 -5.80 53.00 -34.24
C ALA A 690 -6.76 52.40 -33.20
N THR A 691 -6.49 51.20 -32.69
CA THR A 691 -7.33 50.47 -31.73
C THR A 691 -6.73 50.37 -30.33
N ALA A 692 -5.40 50.40 -30.20
CA ALA A 692 -4.71 50.25 -28.92
C ALA A 692 -3.41 51.05 -28.83
N VAL A 693 -2.99 51.32 -27.59
CA VAL A 693 -1.64 51.80 -27.26
C VAL A 693 -0.95 50.68 -26.50
N TYR A 694 0.18 50.19 -27.02
CA TYR A 694 0.77 48.95 -26.51
C TYR A 694 2.27 48.84 -26.72
N LEU A 695 2.90 47.92 -25.99
CA LEU A 695 4.30 47.51 -26.15
C LEU A 695 4.37 46.23 -27.00
N PRO A 696 4.83 46.27 -28.28
CA PRO A 696 4.75 45.13 -29.20
C PRO A 696 5.52 43.89 -28.73
N GLU A 697 6.65 44.09 -28.07
CA GLU A 697 7.49 43.00 -27.55
C GLU A 697 6.78 42.17 -26.48
N LEU A 698 5.77 42.74 -25.79
CA LEU A 698 4.98 42.04 -24.78
C LEU A 698 3.87 41.16 -25.37
N LEU A 699 3.74 41.11 -26.69
CA LEU A 699 2.82 40.22 -27.42
C LEU A 699 3.49 38.89 -27.80
N LYS A 700 4.78 38.72 -27.50
CA LYS A 700 5.51 37.47 -27.74
C LYS A 700 5.05 36.38 -26.76
N PRO A 701 5.04 35.09 -27.14
CA PRO A 701 4.53 33.99 -26.30
C PRO A 701 5.08 33.98 -24.87
N HIS A 702 6.40 34.07 -24.68
CA HIS A 702 7.00 34.06 -23.34
C HIS A 702 6.67 35.28 -22.49
N ALA A 703 6.42 36.45 -23.10
CA ALA A 703 5.97 37.63 -22.38
C ALA A 703 4.49 37.50 -21.99
N MET A 704 3.65 36.94 -22.88
CA MET A 704 2.25 36.63 -22.60
C MET A 704 2.10 35.62 -21.45
N GLU A 705 2.91 34.55 -21.44
CA GLU A 705 2.96 33.56 -20.35
C GLU A 705 3.21 34.22 -18.98
N LEU A 706 4.25 35.06 -18.88
CA LEU A 706 4.58 35.75 -17.63
C LEU A 706 3.52 36.79 -17.25
N LYS A 707 2.99 37.54 -18.22
CA LYS A 707 1.93 38.52 -17.96
C LYS A 707 0.66 37.86 -17.43
N ALA A 708 0.22 36.75 -18.02
CA ALA A 708 -0.93 36.00 -17.55
C ALA A 708 -0.72 35.47 -16.13
N MET A 709 0.46 34.91 -15.86
CA MET A 709 0.86 34.44 -14.54
C MET A 709 0.80 35.57 -13.49
N LEU A 710 1.50 36.69 -13.75
CA LEU A 710 1.55 37.82 -12.82
C LEU A 710 0.18 38.46 -12.60
N TRP A 711 -0.62 38.60 -13.67
CA TRP A 711 -1.97 39.14 -13.60
C TRP A 711 -2.89 38.24 -12.76
N ALA A 712 -2.81 36.92 -12.95
CA ALA A 712 -3.61 35.96 -12.18
C ALA A 712 -3.22 35.94 -10.71
N LEU A 713 -1.93 35.94 -10.39
CA LEU A 713 -1.42 36.03 -9.02
C LEU A 713 -1.86 37.32 -8.32
N ALA A 714 -1.79 38.47 -9.01
CA ALA A 714 -2.18 39.76 -8.44
C ALA A 714 -3.68 39.82 -8.08
N ARG A 715 -4.54 39.12 -8.83
CA ARG A 715 -6.00 39.12 -8.66
C ARG A 715 -6.53 37.94 -7.85
N GLY A 716 -5.67 36.97 -7.51
CA GLY A 716 -6.04 35.77 -6.77
C GLY A 716 -6.83 34.74 -7.60
N GLY A 717 -6.64 34.72 -8.92
CA GLY A 717 -7.32 33.78 -9.81
C GLY A 717 -7.45 34.27 -11.26
N ALA A 718 -7.49 33.32 -12.20
CA ALA A 718 -7.73 33.60 -13.63
C ALA A 718 -9.16 33.22 -14.11
N GLY A 719 -10.05 32.80 -13.21
CA GLY A 719 -11.46 32.51 -13.54
C GLY A 719 -11.68 31.43 -14.60
N GLY A 720 -10.73 30.49 -14.76
CA GLY A 720 -10.78 29.46 -15.81
C GLY A 720 -10.24 29.89 -17.17
N ALA A 721 -9.71 31.11 -17.30
CA ALA A 721 -9.10 31.58 -18.54
C ALA A 721 -7.89 30.75 -18.96
N GLN A 722 -7.78 30.49 -20.26
CA GLN A 722 -6.70 29.72 -20.88
C GLN A 722 -5.81 30.63 -21.72
N LEU A 723 -4.51 30.31 -21.74
CA LEU A 723 -3.56 30.99 -22.62
C LEU A 723 -3.83 30.59 -24.09
N PRO A 724 -3.85 31.56 -25.02
CA PRO A 724 -3.84 31.26 -26.45
C PRO A 724 -2.63 30.43 -26.87
N GLY A 725 -2.81 29.55 -27.86
CA GLY A 725 -1.71 28.82 -28.48
C GLY A 725 -0.67 29.78 -29.12
N PRO A 726 0.63 29.42 -29.14
CA PRO A 726 1.67 30.29 -29.69
C PRO A 726 1.39 30.68 -31.15
N GLY A 727 1.49 31.99 -31.43
CA GLY A 727 1.38 32.51 -32.80
C GLY A 727 -0.05 32.67 -33.34
N LEU A 728 -1.08 32.19 -32.63
CA LEU A 728 -2.47 32.35 -33.07
C LEU A 728 -2.85 33.84 -33.19
N VAL A 729 -3.38 34.23 -34.34
CA VAL A 729 -3.79 35.62 -34.60
C VAL A 729 -5.25 35.85 -34.23
N TRP A 730 -6.10 34.86 -34.48
CA TRP A 730 -7.52 34.86 -34.13
C TRP A 730 -7.80 33.67 -33.22
N ILE A 731 -8.61 33.90 -32.19
CA ILE A 731 -8.95 32.91 -31.18
C ILE A 731 -10.43 32.96 -30.84
N ARG A 732 -10.94 31.82 -30.40
CA ARG A 732 -12.19 31.72 -29.64
C ARG A 732 -11.88 31.67 -28.15
N HIS A 733 -12.73 32.28 -27.34
CA HIS A 733 -12.55 32.33 -25.89
C HIS A 733 -13.84 31.98 -25.17
N ASP A 734 -13.73 31.50 -23.93
CA ASP A 734 -14.90 31.17 -23.12
C ASP A 734 -15.62 32.45 -22.66
N ALA A 735 -16.94 32.37 -22.46
CA ALA A 735 -17.72 33.36 -21.72
C ALA A 735 -17.24 33.53 -20.27
N ALA A 736 -16.62 32.50 -19.69
CA ALA A 736 -16.02 32.57 -18.36
C ALA A 736 -14.71 33.38 -18.29
N THR A 737 -14.15 33.80 -19.44
CA THR A 737 -12.92 34.60 -19.48
C THR A 737 -13.11 35.93 -18.76
N PRO A 738 -12.31 36.28 -17.75
CA PRO A 738 -12.46 37.53 -17.01
C PRO A 738 -12.27 38.76 -17.89
N ASP A 739 -13.02 39.82 -17.56
CA ASP A 739 -12.89 41.13 -18.21
C ASP A 739 -11.45 41.66 -18.13
N GLY A 740 -10.91 42.09 -19.27
CA GLY A 740 -9.56 42.65 -19.39
C GLY A 740 -8.43 41.61 -19.53
N PHE A 741 -8.70 40.30 -19.40
CA PHE A 741 -7.66 39.27 -19.52
C PHE A 741 -7.13 39.17 -20.96
N LEU A 742 -8.02 39.17 -21.95
CA LEU A 742 -7.66 39.09 -23.37
C LEU A 742 -6.92 40.36 -23.80
N GLU A 743 -7.42 41.53 -23.40
CA GLU A 743 -6.79 42.81 -23.71
C GLU A 743 -5.39 42.89 -23.09
N MET A 744 -5.23 42.43 -21.85
CA MET A 744 -3.94 42.34 -21.19
C MET A 744 -2.97 41.46 -21.99
N LEU A 745 -3.41 40.31 -22.51
CA LEU A 745 -2.60 39.46 -23.39
C LEU A 745 -2.32 40.08 -24.77
N GLY A 746 -3.08 41.12 -25.15
CA GLY A 746 -2.98 41.79 -26.43
C GLY A 746 -3.91 41.23 -27.51
N TYR A 747 -5.04 40.65 -27.10
CA TYR A 747 -6.15 40.27 -27.96
C TYR A 747 -7.34 41.19 -27.71
N LEU A 748 -7.92 41.73 -28.78
CA LEU A 748 -9.07 42.60 -28.69
C LEU A 748 -10.35 41.83 -29.07
N PRO A 749 -11.36 41.74 -28.17
CA PRO A 749 -12.62 41.06 -28.47
C PRO A 749 -13.38 41.75 -29.62
N ILE A 750 -13.80 40.97 -30.60
CA ILE A 750 -14.60 41.43 -31.75
C ILE A 750 -16.09 41.06 -31.61
N GLY A 751 -16.45 40.31 -30.56
CA GLY A 751 -17.82 39.83 -30.31
C GLY A 751 -18.07 38.41 -30.85
N GLY A 752 -19.08 37.73 -30.30
CA GLY A 752 -19.34 36.32 -30.62
C GLY A 752 -18.32 35.35 -30.02
N GLN A 753 -17.75 35.69 -28.85
CA GLN A 753 -16.70 34.91 -28.17
C GLN A 753 -15.39 34.75 -28.99
N GLU A 754 -15.08 35.76 -29.81
CA GLU A 754 -13.90 35.80 -30.66
C GLU A 754 -13.06 37.04 -30.38
N ALA A 755 -11.74 36.90 -30.50
CA ALA A 755 -10.78 37.97 -30.31
C ALA A 755 -9.62 37.87 -31.33
N ILE A 756 -9.05 39.02 -31.69
CA ILE A 756 -7.95 39.14 -32.66
C ILE A 756 -6.75 39.82 -32.00
N ARG A 757 -5.55 39.34 -32.30
CA ARG A 757 -4.30 39.91 -31.78
C ARG A 757 -4.08 41.33 -32.30
N ILE A 758 -3.78 42.24 -31.38
CA ILE A 758 -3.76 43.68 -31.63
C ILE A 758 -2.75 44.09 -32.71
N ASP A 759 -1.55 43.51 -32.74
CA ASP A 759 -0.55 43.83 -33.76
C ASP A 759 -1.02 43.53 -35.20
N MET A 760 -1.79 42.46 -35.39
CA MET A 760 -2.37 42.10 -36.69
C MET A 760 -3.59 42.93 -37.02
N LEU A 761 -4.40 43.29 -36.02
CA LEU A 761 -5.51 44.22 -36.19
C LEU A 761 -5.02 45.63 -36.56
N GLU A 762 -3.94 46.10 -35.97
CA GLU A 762 -3.28 47.37 -36.32
C GLU A 762 -2.65 47.32 -37.71
N ARG A 763 -2.03 46.19 -38.08
CA ARG A 763 -1.52 45.99 -39.43
C ARG A 763 -2.65 46.04 -40.46
N LEU A 764 -3.78 45.37 -40.19
CA LEU A 764 -4.97 45.46 -41.02
C LEU A 764 -5.44 46.92 -41.13
N ALA A 765 -5.52 47.65 -40.00
CA ALA A 765 -5.90 49.06 -39.97
C ALA A 765 -4.99 49.92 -40.86
N ASP A 766 -3.67 49.75 -40.77
CA ASP A 766 -2.71 50.47 -41.60
C ASP A 766 -2.85 50.12 -43.09
N THR A 767 -3.12 48.85 -43.43
CA THR A 767 -3.34 48.40 -44.81
C THR A 767 -4.64 48.96 -45.40
N VAL A 768 -5.73 48.99 -44.63
CA VAL A 768 -7.04 49.45 -45.15
C VAL A 768 -7.25 50.95 -45.08
N ARG A 769 -6.41 51.66 -44.32
CA ARG A 769 -6.51 53.12 -44.13
C ARG A 769 -6.40 53.92 -45.44
N PRO A 770 -5.49 53.63 -46.38
CA PRO A 770 -5.43 54.32 -47.67
C PRO A 770 -6.72 54.19 -48.49
N TYR A 771 -7.36 53.01 -48.48
CA TYR A 771 -8.61 52.78 -49.22
C TYR A 771 -9.81 53.52 -48.64
N GLY A 772 -9.80 53.80 -47.33
CA GLY A 772 -10.86 54.52 -46.63
C GLY A 772 -10.70 56.03 -46.57
N MET A 773 -9.62 56.61 -47.12
CA MET A 773 -9.42 58.06 -47.12
C MET A 773 -10.57 58.73 -47.87
N ASN A 774 -11.26 59.68 -47.23
CA ASN A 774 -12.45 60.40 -47.72
C ASN A 774 -13.78 59.64 -47.74
N GLY A 775 -13.90 58.48 -47.07
CA GLY A 775 -15.17 57.74 -46.98
C GLY A 775 -15.52 56.93 -48.24
N ALA A 776 -14.50 56.59 -49.06
CA ALA A 776 -14.67 55.76 -50.24
C ALA A 776 -15.06 54.31 -49.88
N TRP A 777 -15.84 53.67 -50.75
CA TRP A 777 -16.16 52.24 -50.67
C TRP A 777 -15.07 51.42 -51.33
N PHE A 778 -14.57 50.40 -50.64
CA PHE A 778 -13.55 49.49 -51.17
C PHE A 778 -13.88 48.04 -50.84
N GLN A 779 -13.30 47.13 -51.62
CA GLN A 779 -13.35 45.69 -51.35
C GLN A 779 -12.07 45.25 -50.67
N VAL A 780 -12.20 44.27 -49.79
CA VAL A 780 -11.06 43.66 -49.10
C VAL A 780 -10.60 42.43 -49.90
N THR A 781 -9.30 42.29 -50.07
CA THR A 781 -8.69 41.15 -50.78
C THR A 781 -8.57 39.91 -49.89
N PRO A 782 -8.49 38.69 -50.46
CA PRO A 782 -8.18 37.48 -49.68
C PRO A 782 -6.89 37.58 -48.85
N GLU A 783 -5.89 38.32 -49.33
CA GLU A 783 -4.64 38.57 -48.62
C GLU A 783 -4.88 39.38 -47.32
N GLU A 784 -5.73 40.41 -47.38
CA GLU A 784 -6.09 41.23 -46.22
C GLU A 784 -6.93 40.45 -45.19
N MET A 785 -7.81 39.56 -45.64
CA MET A 785 -8.52 38.64 -44.75
C MET A 785 -7.55 37.64 -44.07
N GLY A 786 -6.52 37.21 -44.81
CA GLY A 786 -5.46 36.34 -44.31
C GLY A 786 -4.63 36.94 -43.17
N LEU A 787 -4.48 38.28 -43.11
CA LEU A 787 -3.69 38.96 -42.07
C LEU A 787 -4.22 38.74 -40.65
N VAL A 788 -5.54 38.69 -40.48
CA VAL A 788 -6.19 38.51 -39.17
C VAL A 788 -6.63 37.07 -38.92
N GLY A 789 -6.46 36.18 -39.90
CA GLY A 789 -6.74 34.74 -39.75
C GLY A 789 -8.21 34.37 -39.59
N CYS A 790 -9.14 35.28 -39.92
CA CYS A 790 -10.59 35.04 -39.87
C CYS A 790 -11.29 35.58 -41.12
N SER A 791 -12.41 34.97 -41.51
CA SER A 791 -13.21 35.33 -42.69
C SER A 791 -14.68 35.53 -42.33
N GLY A 792 -15.51 35.88 -43.33
CA GLY A 792 -16.96 36.00 -43.17
C GLY A 792 -17.40 37.01 -42.10
N GLU A 793 -18.36 36.63 -41.27
CA GLU A 793 -18.92 37.49 -40.22
C GLU A 793 -17.89 37.92 -39.15
N SER A 794 -16.88 37.09 -38.86
CA SER A 794 -15.80 37.44 -37.91
C SER A 794 -14.94 38.58 -38.46
N PHE A 795 -14.62 38.54 -39.74
CA PHE A 795 -13.89 39.62 -40.41
C PHE A 795 -14.70 40.93 -40.45
N VAL A 796 -16.02 40.85 -40.70
CA VAL A 796 -16.91 42.02 -40.66
C VAL A 796 -16.94 42.65 -39.26
N ARG A 797 -16.95 41.84 -38.20
CA ARG A 797 -16.86 42.33 -36.82
C ARG A 797 -15.51 43.03 -36.54
N ALA A 798 -14.40 42.50 -37.07
CA ALA A 798 -13.08 43.14 -36.98
C ALA A 798 -13.04 44.50 -37.70
N MET A 799 -13.57 44.59 -38.92
CA MET A 799 -13.67 45.85 -39.67
C MET A 799 -14.57 46.88 -38.96
N ARG A 800 -15.66 46.44 -38.32
CA ARG A 800 -16.51 47.30 -37.50
C ARG A 800 -15.76 47.90 -36.31
N LEU A 801 -14.90 47.12 -35.68
CA LEU A 801 -14.05 47.59 -34.58
C LEU A 801 -13.03 48.65 -35.04
N LEU A 802 -12.56 48.57 -36.29
CA LEU A 802 -11.73 49.58 -36.95
C LEU A 802 -12.51 50.83 -37.41
N GLY A 803 -13.85 50.85 -37.26
CA GLY A 803 -14.70 51.97 -37.64
C GLY A 803 -15.24 51.92 -39.07
N TYR A 804 -15.23 50.75 -39.71
CA TYR A 804 -15.75 50.52 -41.05
C TYR A 804 -17.12 49.83 -41.02
N ARG A 805 -18.02 50.20 -41.94
CA ARG A 805 -19.33 49.58 -42.11
C ARG A 805 -19.34 48.68 -43.35
N ARG A 806 -20.02 47.52 -43.25
CA ARG A 806 -20.32 46.64 -44.38
C ARG A 806 -21.60 47.08 -45.09
N GLU A 807 -21.58 47.06 -46.43
CA GLU A 807 -22.77 46.96 -47.28
C GLU A 807 -22.54 45.94 -48.41
N GLU A 808 -23.63 45.31 -48.87
CA GLU A 808 -23.61 44.31 -49.95
C GLU A 808 -23.63 44.97 -51.34
N VAL A 809 -24.13 46.20 -51.41
CA VAL A 809 -24.15 47.04 -52.62
C VAL A 809 -23.72 48.44 -52.19
N PRO A 810 -22.58 48.98 -52.68
CA PRO A 810 -22.19 50.34 -52.34
C PRO A 810 -23.18 51.32 -53.02
N PRO A 811 -23.59 52.42 -52.36
CA PRO A 811 -24.34 53.47 -53.03
C PRO A 811 -23.52 54.01 -54.21
N LEU A 812 -24.14 54.04 -55.41
CA LEU A 812 -23.52 54.54 -56.64
C LEU A 812 -22.91 55.93 -56.40
N PRO A 813 -21.68 56.21 -56.87
CA PRO A 813 -21.18 57.58 -56.89
C PRO A 813 -22.10 58.44 -57.78
N PRO A 814 -22.32 59.72 -57.47
CA PRO A 814 -23.14 60.58 -58.32
C PRO A 814 -22.43 60.76 -59.67
N VAL A 815 -22.98 60.15 -60.73
CA VAL A 815 -22.48 60.34 -62.10
C VAL A 815 -23.18 61.54 -62.72
N ALA A 816 -22.42 62.60 -62.96
CA ALA A 816 -22.82 63.71 -63.80
C ALA A 816 -22.46 63.41 -65.27
N GLY A 817 -23.48 63.29 -66.11
CA GLY A 817 -23.50 63.91 -67.45
C GLY A 817 -22.65 63.34 -68.60
N THR A 818 -23.33 62.55 -69.43
CA THR A 818 -23.48 62.69 -70.91
C THR A 818 -22.45 62.16 -71.92
N ALA A 819 -23.00 61.26 -72.76
CA ALA A 819 -23.05 61.24 -74.23
C ALA A 819 -21.93 60.52 -75.03
N GLY A 820 -22.36 59.59 -75.91
CA GLY A 820 -21.59 59.24 -77.12
C GLY A 820 -21.68 57.79 -77.61
N GLN A 821 -22.76 57.47 -78.34
CA GLN A 821 -22.87 56.62 -79.55
C GLN A 821 -22.08 55.29 -79.75
N LYS A 822 -22.89 54.22 -80.00
CA LYS A 822 -22.86 53.18 -81.06
C LYS A 822 -21.54 52.56 -81.54
N GLN A 823 -21.46 51.22 -81.51
CA GLN A 823 -21.45 50.38 -82.74
C GLN A 823 -21.66 48.87 -82.50
N GLU A 824 -22.43 48.30 -83.44
CA GLU A 824 -22.50 46.93 -84.03
C GLU A 824 -21.24 46.04 -83.89
N SER A 825 -21.23 44.70 -84.03
CA SER A 825 -22.16 43.68 -84.53
C SER A 825 -21.56 42.28 -84.31
N ASP A 826 -22.44 41.27 -84.38
CA ASP A 826 -22.27 39.95 -85.00
C ASP A 826 -21.53 38.75 -84.34
N SER A 827 -22.37 37.76 -84.00
CA SER A 827 -22.48 36.46 -84.70
C SER A 827 -22.07 35.17 -83.98
N ALA A 828 -23.03 34.23 -84.07
CA ALA A 828 -22.92 32.78 -84.27
C ALA A 828 -22.60 31.83 -83.09
N ALA A 829 -23.60 30.98 -82.88
CA ALA A 829 -23.67 29.65 -82.25
C ALA A 829 -22.40 28.78 -82.26
N THR A 830 -22.22 27.89 -81.28
CA THR A 830 -22.66 26.47 -81.31
C THR A 830 -22.41 25.82 -79.93
N GLU A 831 -23.06 24.69 -79.70
CA GLU A 831 -23.42 24.01 -78.46
C GLU A 831 -22.32 23.31 -77.64
N THR A 832 -22.76 22.92 -76.44
CA THR A 832 -22.37 21.77 -75.57
C THR A 832 -21.30 21.97 -74.50
N GLY A 833 -21.69 21.67 -73.26
CA GLY A 833 -20.78 21.43 -72.14
C GLY A 833 -21.35 21.86 -70.79
N GLU A 834 -22.22 21.04 -70.20
CA GLU A 834 -22.55 21.15 -68.77
C GLU A 834 -21.28 21.02 -67.92
N SER A 835 -20.88 22.12 -67.28
CA SER A 835 -20.09 22.08 -66.05
C SER A 835 -20.56 23.23 -65.16
N ARG A 836 -20.97 22.88 -63.94
CA ARG A 836 -21.50 23.80 -62.94
C ARG A 836 -20.41 24.81 -62.55
N GLU A 837 -20.58 26.07 -62.97
CA GLU A 837 -19.89 27.21 -62.37
C GLU A 837 -20.35 27.38 -60.92
N GLU A 838 -19.40 27.37 -59.99
CA GLU A 838 -19.60 27.96 -58.66
C GLU A 838 -19.93 29.44 -58.84
N ALA A 839 -21.08 29.87 -58.31
CA ALA A 839 -21.44 31.28 -58.25
C ALA A 839 -20.33 32.09 -57.54
N PRO A 840 -19.89 33.24 -58.06
CA PRO A 840 -18.89 34.05 -57.39
C PRO A 840 -19.41 34.52 -56.03
N ALA A 841 -18.60 34.35 -54.98
CA ALA A 841 -18.94 34.81 -53.63
C ALA A 841 -19.39 36.28 -53.65
N PRO A 842 -20.40 36.68 -52.84
CA PRO A 842 -20.90 38.06 -52.82
C PRO A 842 -19.75 39.03 -52.54
N ARG A 843 -19.59 40.04 -53.41
CA ARG A 843 -18.54 41.07 -53.31
C ARG A 843 -18.88 42.03 -52.17
N ILE A 844 -18.21 41.89 -51.02
CA ILE A 844 -18.47 42.69 -49.81
C ILE A 844 -17.71 44.02 -49.89
N TRP A 845 -18.40 45.14 -49.61
CA TRP A 845 -17.82 46.49 -49.62
C TRP A 845 -17.76 47.11 -48.21
N PHE A 846 -16.71 47.89 -47.96
CA PHE A 846 -16.48 48.58 -46.70
C PHE A 846 -16.28 50.09 -46.90
N CYS A 847 -16.77 50.90 -45.96
CA CYS A 847 -16.60 52.36 -45.93
C CYS A 847 -16.30 52.84 -44.50
N TRP A 848 -15.37 53.80 -44.35
CA TRP A 848 -15.00 54.39 -43.06
C TRP A 848 -16.04 55.39 -42.58
N GLN A 849 -16.53 55.26 -41.35
CA GLN A 849 -17.57 56.16 -40.80
C GLN A 849 -17.09 57.07 -39.66
N GLY A 850 -15.87 56.91 -39.15
CA GLY A 850 -15.38 57.65 -37.98
C GLY A 850 -16.17 57.32 -36.71
N GLY A 851 -15.54 56.65 -35.74
CA GLY A 851 -16.23 56.14 -34.56
C GLY A 851 -16.95 57.22 -33.72
N LYS A 852 -18.29 57.22 -33.73
CA LYS A 852 -19.08 57.61 -32.54
C LYS A 852 -19.48 56.32 -31.82
N PRO A 853 -19.16 56.15 -30.53
CA PRO A 853 -19.44 54.90 -29.82
C PRO A 853 -20.95 54.71 -29.69
N ALA A 854 -21.42 53.48 -29.95
CA ALA A 854 -22.78 53.07 -29.65
C ALA A 854 -23.06 53.27 -28.15
N ARG A 855 -24.04 54.11 -27.83
CA ARG A 855 -24.57 54.27 -26.46
C ARG A 855 -25.01 52.89 -25.95
N ARG A 856 -24.55 52.50 -24.75
CA ARG A 856 -25.18 51.40 -23.99
C ARG A 856 -26.64 51.80 -23.68
N SER A 857 -27.59 50.97 -24.13
CA SER A 857 -28.99 50.98 -23.72
C SER A 857 -29.20 50.01 -22.52
N PRO A 858 -30.24 50.21 -21.69
CA PRO A 858 -30.12 50.12 -20.24
C PRO A 858 -30.24 48.70 -19.68
N SER A 859 -29.41 48.39 -18.68
CA SER A 859 -29.63 47.25 -17.80
C SER A 859 -30.92 47.45 -17.00
N ARG A 860 -31.88 46.55 -17.19
CA ARG A 860 -33.07 46.42 -16.34
C ARG A 860 -32.66 46.22 -14.88
N ARG A 861 -33.33 47.00 -14.04
CA ARG A 861 -33.34 46.97 -12.58
C ARG A 861 -33.39 45.54 -12.02
N ARG A 862 -32.49 45.24 -11.07
CA ARG A 862 -32.86 44.47 -9.86
C ARG A 862 -32.79 45.41 -8.67
N ALA A 863 -33.81 45.29 -7.82
CA ALA A 863 -34.19 46.23 -6.78
C ALA A 863 -33.13 46.42 -5.70
N SER A 864 -33.02 47.66 -5.21
CA SER A 864 -32.62 47.95 -3.84
C SER A 864 -33.86 48.08 -2.97
N PRO A 865 -33.72 47.97 -1.64
CA PRO A 865 -34.41 48.87 -0.75
C PRO A 865 -33.42 49.70 0.09
N GLY A 866 -33.64 51.02 0.07
CA GLY A 866 -33.36 51.92 1.21
C GLY A 866 -32.01 52.63 1.27
N GLY A 867 -32.00 53.92 0.88
CA GLY A 867 -31.13 54.93 1.53
C GLY A 867 -31.69 55.29 2.91
N ARG A 868 -30.95 55.85 3.87
CA ARG A 868 -30.13 57.10 3.88
C ARG A 868 -29.45 57.23 5.28
N PRO A 869 -28.62 58.27 5.60
CA PRO A 869 -28.09 59.39 4.80
C PRO A 869 -26.59 59.81 5.06
N GLU A 870 -26.17 60.86 4.34
CA GLU A 870 -25.26 61.98 4.70
C GLU A 870 -23.78 62.07 4.22
N LYS A 871 -23.57 63.14 3.41
CA LYS A 871 -22.53 64.20 3.40
C LYS A 871 -21.04 63.88 3.14
N GLY A 872 -20.47 64.59 2.14
CA GLY A 872 -19.05 65.00 2.16
C GLY A 872 -18.44 65.47 0.84
N LYS A 873 -18.41 66.80 0.63
CA LYS A 873 -17.61 67.62 -0.33
C LYS A 873 -16.10 67.25 -0.29
N ALA A 874 -15.15 67.63 -1.16
CA ALA A 874 -14.99 68.26 -2.49
C ALA A 874 -13.48 68.61 -2.63
N ARG A 875 -13.05 68.98 -3.86
CA ARG A 875 -11.85 69.77 -4.27
C ARG A 875 -10.54 69.00 -4.57
N ARG A 876 -9.64 69.44 -5.47
CA ARG A 876 -9.59 70.25 -6.72
C ARG A 876 -8.09 70.49 -7.03
N LYS A 877 -7.68 70.37 -8.31
CA LYS A 877 -6.60 71.12 -9.06
C LYS A 877 -5.13 71.00 -8.55
N GLY A 878 -4.08 71.06 -9.38
CA GLY A 878 -3.92 71.26 -10.82
C GLY A 878 -2.43 71.53 -11.21
N LYS A 879 -2.07 71.16 -12.45
CA LYS A 879 -1.15 71.81 -13.44
C LYS A 879 0.20 72.48 -13.03
N LEU A 880 1.32 72.11 -13.68
CA LEU A 880 2.06 72.83 -14.76
C LEU A 880 3.54 72.37 -14.95
N VAL A 881 4.02 72.57 -16.19
CA VAL A 881 5.32 72.28 -16.91
C VAL A 881 6.30 73.49 -16.64
N PRO A 882 7.63 73.59 -16.98
CA PRO A 882 8.29 73.10 -18.21
C PRO A 882 9.83 72.79 -18.26
N GLU A 883 10.23 72.24 -19.42
CA GLU A 883 11.46 72.41 -20.26
C GLU A 883 12.89 72.59 -19.67
N ARG A 884 13.89 71.85 -20.20
CA ARG A 884 14.82 72.25 -21.31
C ARG A 884 15.98 71.23 -21.53
N THR A 885 16.39 71.11 -22.80
CA THR A 885 17.45 70.31 -23.48
C THR A 885 18.89 70.87 -23.21
N PRO A 886 20.04 70.49 -23.86
CA PRO A 886 20.27 69.63 -25.07
C PRO A 886 21.59 68.79 -25.20
N ARG A 887 21.69 68.03 -26.32
CA ARG A 887 22.81 67.94 -27.33
C ARG A 887 23.86 66.79 -27.38
N LYS A 888 24.09 66.38 -28.66
CA LYS A 888 25.25 65.75 -29.37
C LYS A 888 25.32 64.21 -29.39
N ALA A 889 25.43 63.44 -30.50
CA ALA A 889 25.87 63.54 -31.92
C ALA A 889 27.20 62.79 -32.22
N GLY A 890 27.17 61.92 -33.24
CA GLY A 890 28.30 61.31 -33.96
C GLY A 890 28.39 59.78 -33.79
N SER A 891 28.78 58.93 -34.75
CA SER A 891 29.12 59.00 -36.19
C SER A 891 29.59 57.59 -36.63
N GLY A 892 29.44 57.22 -37.90
CA GLY A 892 30.20 56.13 -38.57
C GLY A 892 29.33 54.99 -39.13
N ALA A 893 29.02 54.94 -40.45
CA ALA A 893 29.84 54.48 -41.60
C ALA A 893 29.80 52.93 -41.76
N ARG A 894 29.01 52.38 -42.71
CA ARG A 894 29.27 52.07 -44.15
C ARG A 894 29.81 50.62 -44.38
N ARG A 895 28.91 49.76 -44.91
CA ARG A 895 28.95 48.82 -46.08
C ARG A 895 30.26 48.06 -46.46
N PRO A 896 30.22 46.89 -47.16
CA PRO A 896 29.29 46.48 -48.25
C PRO A 896 28.80 45.01 -48.22
N GLU A 897 27.62 44.71 -48.78
CA GLU A 897 27.34 43.99 -50.06
C GLU A 897 28.13 42.69 -50.33
N SER A 898 27.41 41.58 -50.55
CA SER A 898 27.58 40.75 -51.75
C SER A 898 26.38 39.80 -51.98
N THR A 899 25.76 39.95 -53.13
CA THR A 899 24.82 39.03 -53.79
C THR A 899 25.56 38.09 -54.75
N GLY A 900 25.08 36.84 -54.88
CA GLY A 900 25.11 36.06 -56.14
C GLY A 900 26.17 34.95 -56.29
N GLY A 901 25.73 33.68 -56.44
CA GLY A 901 26.54 32.48 -56.73
C GLY A 901 26.97 32.34 -58.22
N PRO A 902 27.05 31.14 -58.84
CA PRO A 902 27.01 29.74 -58.36
C PRO A 902 28.18 28.85 -58.92
N GLY A 903 28.27 27.57 -58.52
CA GLY A 903 29.04 26.58 -59.31
C GLY A 903 29.38 25.22 -58.67
N ARG A 904 28.67 24.17 -59.13
CA ARG A 904 29.08 22.75 -59.32
C ARG A 904 29.17 21.76 -58.14
N ALA A 905 28.33 20.73 -58.31
CA ALA A 905 28.59 19.28 -58.30
C ALA A 905 28.80 18.54 -56.96
N SER A 906 28.10 17.41 -56.94
CA SER A 906 27.90 16.39 -55.89
C SER A 906 29.17 15.87 -55.22
N ARG A 907 29.12 15.79 -53.88
CA ARG A 907 30.01 14.98 -53.04
C ARG A 907 29.26 13.79 -52.43
N PRO A 908 29.95 12.67 -52.15
CA PRO A 908 29.36 11.43 -51.62
C PRO A 908 28.84 11.61 -50.18
N PRO A 909 27.96 10.71 -49.68
CA PRO A 909 27.33 10.87 -48.38
C PRO A 909 28.34 10.77 -47.23
N ASP A 910 28.06 11.56 -46.18
CA ASP A 910 28.84 11.76 -44.97
C ASP A 910 28.93 10.47 -44.11
N PRO A 911 30.14 9.99 -43.76
CA PRO A 911 30.32 8.79 -42.94
C PRO A 911 29.91 8.96 -41.45
N ASP A 912 29.53 10.15 -41.00
CA ASP A 912 29.00 10.35 -39.63
C ASP A 912 27.49 10.63 -39.56
N SER A 913 26.74 10.32 -40.64
CA SER A 913 25.28 10.33 -40.59
C SER A 913 24.73 9.30 -39.59
N PRO A 914 23.80 9.70 -38.69
CA PRO A 914 23.11 8.80 -37.76
C PRO A 914 22.39 7.63 -38.44
N PHE A 915 22.05 7.76 -39.73
CA PHE A 915 21.32 6.74 -40.49
C PHE A 915 22.23 5.66 -41.10
N ALA A 916 23.53 5.92 -41.29
CA ALA A 916 24.49 4.89 -41.73
C ALA A 916 24.85 3.91 -40.59
N LYS A 917 24.91 4.42 -39.35
CA LYS A 917 25.14 3.61 -38.14
C LYS A 917 23.95 2.70 -37.80
N LEU A 918 22.72 3.11 -38.15
CA LEU A 918 21.51 2.31 -37.95
C LEU A 918 21.39 1.15 -38.96
N ALA A 919 21.85 1.35 -40.20
CA ALA A 919 21.88 0.30 -41.23
C ALA A 919 22.89 -0.81 -40.89
N ALA A 920 24.09 -0.45 -40.40
CA ALA A 920 25.12 -1.40 -40.00
C ALA A 920 24.73 -2.22 -38.75
N LEU A 921 23.97 -1.64 -37.80
CA LEU A 921 23.49 -2.35 -36.62
C LEU A 921 22.43 -3.41 -36.96
N LYS A 922 21.62 -3.14 -37.99
CA LYS A 922 20.57 -4.04 -38.47
C LYS A 922 21.15 -5.28 -39.16
N GLU A 923 22.18 -5.12 -40.00
CA GLU A 923 22.91 -6.25 -40.60
C GLU A 923 23.66 -7.11 -39.56
N ALA A 924 24.18 -6.50 -38.49
CA ALA A 924 24.87 -7.23 -37.42
C ALA A 924 23.94 -8.07 -36.54
N LEU A 925 22.70 -7.63 -36.33
CA LEU A 925 21.66 -8.36 -35.61
C LEU A 925 21.08 -9.51 -36.44
N GLU A 926 20.95 -9.34 -37.76
CA GLU A 926 20.46 -10.39 -38.67
C GLU A 926 21.47 -11.53 -38.86
N ARG A 927 22.78 -11.27 -38.73
CA ARG A 927 23.82 -12.31 -38.72
C ARG A 927 23.87 -13.12 -37.43
N LYS A 928 23.65 -12.50 -36.26
CA LYS A 928 23.67 -13.19 -34.95
C LYS A 928 22.46 -14.10 -34.70
N GLY A 929 21.37 -13.93 -35.44
CA GLY A 929 20.18 -14.78 -35.34
C GLY A 929 20.21 -16.04 -36.20
N ARG A 930 21.24 -16.26 -37.03
CA ARG A 930 21.37 -17.46 -37.90
C ARG A 930 22.39 -18.49 -37.42
N ASP A 931 23.18 -18.18 -36.39
CA ASP A 931 24.16 -19.09 -35.79
C ASP A 931 23.79 -19.49 -34.33
N ALA A 932 22.50 -19.47 -33.99
CA ALA A 932 21.96 -19.90 -32.69
C ALA A 932 20.91 -21.01 -32.83
#